data_AF-A0A454WHN2-F1
#
_entry.id   AF-A0A454WHN2-F1
#
_cell.length_a   1.000
_cell.length_b   1.000
_cell.length_c   1.000
_cell.angle_alpha   90.00
_cell.angle_beta   90.00
_cell.angle_gamma   90.00
#
_symmetry.space_group_name_H-M   'P 1'
#
loop_
_entity.id
_entity.type
_entity.pdbx_description
1 polymer ?
#
loop_
_entity_poly.entity_id
_entity_poly.type
_entity_poly.pdbx_seq_one_letter_code
_entity_poly.pdbx_strand_id
1 'polypeptide(L)'
;MAPKLLPLVLERSSLPFTPQLLSALCAFAAEGTVDRAALVRRTFAIVADAHPTAALPYWQAVPLTGDEHARTAPERTALAEKLLTRLLQDGAPKTVTPVMTFLRALALTPAEQAPFLRDHVALLDLSSPVAAYGQEVLRELDEAGLLEEDVLSEACERVLLRPEKKLVRAQLSWLDRVARREPARAGRISVCAALAFGHPDVSVQERALTLVARHLKNAGDPVRARLRTAAAASLGPALAARAAQLLGAEAPGAGHDTGAERVTEAEVLPHLPGLRPVPGPVGTAVEVAQELAVVLADDDVVAFERALDGLVRQARLDRAALSRALEPVMRRAPGVHRDCGQSDLYDVAAAVRGDEPRRLYGRPHRRISHGEAISPPGKLLMARLIEALDVIESGAQPFLLALPTHVTGAVDAGVLVERVAELERARVEPAPVDLAQALLRVTLTSDERVLRAAGGLRSEAGRWLARWLREGGLPHQDSTPEKWPVADPTDAPPGLWEPVSPGPDQDVPLPPVAAAVCGTYERGRSPGGGYSLYDAYAAPYWVAQLPHHRDEVAAYAKSCVDGRMLALLAEAGGPAGYALHWQIACRLGEDRDSAVDALLVLAAQGQLDGRLLAGQLQALIRNRSSSPKRVVDALRAAAGTGAYATVWSVLEAALPALLRGTPVREAGAFLALAVECASRCAAEGPIPEVEVVAARTGSSQTVKHARLLRDVLR
;
A
#
# COMPACT_ATOMS: atom_id res chain seq x y z
N MET A 1 35.52 -36.81 26.40
CA MET A 1 35.00 -37.40 27.66
C MET A 1 35.09 -38.92 27.55
N ALA A 2 35.49 -39.63 28.60
CA ALA A 2 35.54 -41.09 28.58
C ALA A 2 34.12 -41.68 28.45
N PRO A 3 33.90 -42.74 27.63
CA PRO A 3 32.57 -43.31 27.37
C PRO A 3 31.85 -43.84 28.63
N LYS A 4 32.58 -44.09 29.72
CA LYS A 4 32.01 -44.50 31.02
C LYS A 4 31.31 -43.39 31.81
N LEU A 5 31.52 -42.11 31.48
CA LEU A 5 30.93 -40.97 32.20
C LEU A 5 29.68 -40.39 31.51
N LEU A 6 29.38 -40.80 30.28
CA LEU A 6 28.24 -40.28 29.51
C LEU A 6 26.86 -40.58 30.13
N PRO A 7 26.59 -41.78 30.69
CA PRO A 7 25.30 -42.07 31.33
C PRO A 7 24.99 -41.12 32.50
N LEU A 8 26.01 -40.82 33.32
CA LEU A 8 25.91 -39.89 34.46
C LEU A 8 25.74 -38.43 34.03
N VAL A 9 26.17 -38.08 32.82
CA VAL A 9 26.00 -36.73 32.25
C VAL A 9 24.59 -36.53 31.68
N LEU A 10 23.95 -37.58 31.19
CA LEU A 10 22.55 -37.52 30.75
C LEU A 10 21.55 -37.41 31.91
N GLU A 11 21.90 -37.93 33.10
CA GLU A 11 21.05 -37.85 34.30
C GLU A 11 21.13 -36.50 35.04
N ARG A 12 22.16 -35.68 34.81
CA ARG A 12 22.33 -34.39 35.51
C ARG A 12 21.52 -33.25 34.88
N SER A 13 20.78 -32.49 35.70
CA SER A 13 19.85 -31.41 35.32
C SER A 13 20.46 -30.07 34.92
N SER A 14 21.76 -29.89 35.12
CA SER A 14 22.37 -28.54 35.12
C SER A 14 23.28 -28.23 33.92
N LEU A 15 23.36 -29.08 32.89
CA LEU A 15 24.24 -28.83 31.74
C LEU A 15 23.50 -28.08 30.62
N PRO A 16 24.03 -26.95 30.11
CA PRO A 16 23.45 -26.26 28.98
C PRO A 16 23.61 -27.10 27.71
N PHE A 17 22.50 -27.56 27.15
CA PHE A 17 22.48 -28.33 25.91
C PHE A 17 22.65 -27.41 24.70
N THR A 18 23.82 -27.48 24.05
CA THR A 18 24.06 -26.81 22.76
C THR A 18 23.75 -27.75 21.59
N PRO A 19 23.40 -27.22 20.40
CA PRO A 19 23.15 -28.05 19.21
C PRO A 19 24.32 -29.00 18.87
N GLN A 20 25.55 -28.56 19.12
CA GLN A 20 26.77 -29.35 18.89
C GLN A 20 26.89 -30.53 19.86
N LEU A 21 26.53 -30.33 21.14
CA LEU A 21 26.52 -31.40 22.13
C LEU A 21 25.45 -32.43 21.83
N LEU A 22 24.26 -31.98 21.43
CA LEU A 22 23.17 -32.87 21.05
C LEU A 22 23.58 -33.72 19.84
N SER A 23 24.13 -33.11 18.79
CA SER A 23 24.64 -33.84 17.60
C SER A 23 25.69 -34.90 17.94
N ALA A 24 26.61 -34.60 18.88
CA ALA A 24 27.61 -35.58 19.32
C ALA A 24 26.96 -36.75 20.08
N LEU A 25 25.99 -36.48 20.94
CA LEU A 25 25.24 -37.53 21.65
C LEU A 25 24.42 -38.42 20.69
N CYS A 26 23.95 -37.88 19.56
CA CYS A 26 23.27 -38.65 18.51
C CYS A 26 24.20 -39.67 17.87
N ALA A 27 25.42 -39.25 17.52
CA ALA A 27 26.44 -40.12 16.94
C ALA A 27 26.80 -41.24 17.91
N PHE A 28 27.00 -40.92 19.20
CA PHE A 28 27.29 -41.92 20.23
C PHE A 28 26.12 -42.88 20.50
N ALA A 29 24.87 -42.44 20.38
CA ALA A 29 23.71 -43.32 20.46
C ALA A 29 23.61 -44.26 19.25
N ALA A 30 23.93 -43.79 18.05
CA ALA A 30 23.99 -44.62 16.84
C ALA A 30 25.11 -45.68 16.92
N GLU A 31 26.21 -45.36 17.59
CA GLU A 31 27.33 -46.28 17.87
C GLU A 31 27.06 -47.23 19.07
N GLY A 32 25.87 -47.16 19.69
CA GLY A 32 25.50 -47.99 20.85
C GLY A 32 26.22 -47.63 22.15
N THR A 33 26.91 -46.49 22.18
CA THR A 33 27.72 -46.02 23.33
C THR A 33 26.84 -45.28 24.37
N VAL A 34 25.62 -44.89 24.00
CA VAL A 34 24.63 -44.20 24.82
C VAL A 34 23.30 -44.94 24.74
N ASP A 35 22.61 -45.10 25.89
CA ASP A 35 21.24 -45.61 25.89
C ASP A 35 20.32 -44.64 25.13
N ARG A 36 19.89 -45.09 23.95
CA ARG A 36 18.99 -44.37 23.04
C ARG A 36 17.68 -43.99 23.73
N ALA A 37 17.12 -44.88 24.57
CA ALA A 37 15.86 -44.61 25.24
C ALA A 37 16.01 -43.51 26.31
N ALA A 38 17.12 -43.48 27.03
CA ALA A 38 17.44 -42.41 27.98
C ALA A 38 17.69 -41.07 27.29
N LEU A 39 18.43 -41.06 26.17
CA LEU A 39 18.69 -39.86 25.39
C LEU A 39 17.41 -39.25 24.81
N VAL A 40 16.50 -40.10 24.30
CA VAL A 40 15.19 -39.68 23.77
C VAL A 40 14.36 -39.02 24.88
N ARG A 41 14.17 -39.68 26.04
CA ARG A 41 13.43 -39.10 27.18
C ARG A 41 14.02 -37.78 27.64
N ARG A 42 15.35 -37.69 27.69
CA ARG A 42 16.04 -36.48 28.15
C ARG A 42 15.86 -35.31 27.19
N THR A 43 15.88 -35.59 25.89
CA THR A 43 15.65 -34.57 24.87
C THR A 43 14.23 -34.01 24.95
N PHE A 44 13.22 -34.86 25.19
CA PHE A 44 11.85 -34.39 25.42
C PHE A 44 11.75 -33.43 26.63
N ALA A 45 12.40 -33.78 27.75
CA ALA A 45 12.43 -32.92 28.93
C ALA A 45 13.09 -31.55 28.67
N ILE A 46 14.20 -31.52 27.92
CA ILE A 46 14.94 -30.28 27.63
C ILE A 46 14.17 -29.38 26.66
N VAL A 47 13.50 -29.95 25.65
CA VAL A 47 12.79 -29.16 24.64
C VAL A 47 11.48 -28.59 25.18
N ALA A 48 10.87 -29.26 26.16
CA ALA A 48 9.69 -28.76 26.84
C ALA A 48 9.91 -27.43 27.60
N ASP A 49 11.17 -27.05 27.87
CA ASP A 49 11.50 -25.93 28.75
C ASP A 49 12.11 -24.69 28.06
N ALA A 50 12.64 -24.75 26.82
CA ALA A 50 13.35 -23.57 26.28
C ALA A 50 13.38 -23.36 24.75
N HIS A 51 13.78 -24.33 23.91
CA HIS A 51 14.23 -24.02 22.54
C HIS A 51 13.90 -25.09 21.46
N PRO A 52 12.72 -25.04 20.80
CA PRO A 52 12.32 -26.03 19.79
C PRO A 52 13.23 -26.10 18.56
N THR A 53 13.90 -24.98 18.19
CA THR A 53 14.86 -24.94 17.07
C THR A 53 16.13 -25.75 17.32
N ALA A 54 16.57 -25.86 18.57
CA ALA A 54 17.85 -26.49 18.90
C ALA A 54 17.81 -28.02 18.80
N ALA A 55 16.63 -28.63 18.92
CA ALA A 55 16.44 -30.08 18.86
C ALA A 55 16.04 -30.63 17.49
N LEU A 56 15.69 -29.75 16.54
CA LEU A 56 15.26 -30.17 15.20
C LEU A 56 16.32 -31.02 14.45
N PRO A 57 17.63 -30.70 14.49
CA PRO A 57 18.64 -31.53 13.84
C PRO A 57 18.71 -32.96 14.40
N TYR A 58 18.41 -33.14 15.69
CA TYR A 58 18.41 -34.47 16.32
C TYR A 58 17.27 -35.34 15.81
N TRP A 59 16.04 -34.81 15.80
CA TRP A 59 14.87 -35.58 15.37
C TRP A 59 14.88 -35.92 13.88
N GLN A 60 15.54 -35.09 13.08
CA GLN A 60 15.78 -35.39 11.66
C GLN A 60 16.88 -36.45 11.47
N ALA A 61 17.90 -36.47 12.33
CA ALA A 61 19.01 -37.41 12.24
C ALA A 61 18.69 -38.81 12.79
N VAL A 62 17.79 -38.90 13.78
CA VAL A 62 17.41 -40.17 14.43
C VAL A 62 15.89 -40.25 14.56
N PRO A 63 15.16 -40.78 13.55
CA PRO A 63 13.72 -40.99 13.66
C PRO A 63 13.40 -41.99 14.78
N LEU A 64 12.33 -41.76 15.53
CA LEU A 64 11.85 -42.69 16.55
C LEU A 64 11.44 -44.02 15.90
N THR A 65 11.77 -45.14 16.55
CA THR A 65 11.21 -46.45 16.14
C THR A 65 9.74 -46.55 16.57
N GLY A 66 8.97 -47.46 15.99
CA GLY A 66 7.55 -47.65 16.36
C GLY A 66 7.32 -47.83 17.87
N ASP A 67 8.19 -48.62 18.53
CA ASP A 67 8.13 -48.83 19.98
C ASP A 67 8.48 -47.58 20.79
N GLU A 68 9.38 -46.72 20.30
CA GLU A 68 9.71 -45.45 20.95
C GLU A 68 8.62 -44.42 20.75
N HIS A 69 8.00 -44.39 19.57
CA HIS A 69 6.82 -43.60 19.27
C HIS A 69 5.71 -43.91 20.28
N ALA A 70 5.43 -45.20 20.51
CA ALA A 70 4.42 -45.63 21.47
C ALA A 70 4.78 -45.27 22.92
N ARG A 71 6.04 -45.44 23.32
CA ARG A 71 6.49 -45.15 24.70
C ARG A 71 6.60 -43.66 25.04
N THR A 72 6.72 -42.78 24.05
CA THR A 72 6.90 -41.33 24.23
C THR A 72 5.63 -40.51 23.95
N ALA A 73 4.50 -41.18 23.70
CA ALA A 73 3.24 -40.52 23.36
C ALA A 73 2.81 -39.46 24.38
N PRO A 74 2.91 -39.69 25.72
CA PRO A 74 2.57 -38.67 26.71
C PRO A 74 3.47 -37.42 26.61
N GLU A 75 4.78 -37.59 26.46
CA GLU A 75 5.74 -36.49 26.36
C GLU A 75 5.58 -35.68 25.07
N ARG A 76 5.31 -36.36 23.95
CA ARG A 76 5.01 -35.74 22.65
C ARG A 76 3.74 -34.90 22.72
N THR A 77 2.70 -35.42 23.36
CA THR A 77 1.41 -34.74 23.54
C THR A 77 1.59 -33.49 24.41
N ALA A 78 2.26 -33.61 25.57
CA ALA A 78 2.55 -32.47 26.45
C ALA A 78 3.40 -31.39 25.77
N LEU A 79 4.32 -31.78 24.88
CA LEU A 79 5.12 -30.83 24.11
C LEU A 79 4.29 -30.17 23.01
N ALA A 80 3.44 -30.93 22.32
CA ALA A 80 2.53 -30.41 21.30
C ALA A 80 1.60 -29.34 21.88
N GLU A 81 1.04 -29.57 23.07
CA GLU A 81 0.19 -28.60 23.79
C GLU A 81 0.90 -27.24 23.99
N LYS A 82 2.14 -27.26 24.49
CA LYS A 82 2.95 -26.04 24.68
C LYS A 82 3.24 -25.33 23.35
N LEU A 83 3.55 -26.09 22.30
CA LEU A 83 3.88 -25.55 20.98
C LEU A 83 2.65 -24.98 20.27
N LEU A 84 1.50 -25.63 20.40
CA LEU A 84 0.21 -25.16 19.87
C LEU A 84 -0.21 -23.88 20.58
N THR A 85 -0.09 -23.80 21.90
CA THR A 85 -0.34 -22.57 22.68
C THR A 85 0.51 -21.39 22.16
N ARG A 86 1.78 -21.65 21.83
CA ARG A 86 2.67 -20.64 21.24
C ARG A 86 2.28 -20.30 19.80
N LEU A 87 1.86 -21.28 19.01
CA LEU A 87 1.44 -21.07 17.62
C LEU A 87 0.14 -20.25 17.54
N LEU A 88 -0.76 -20.42 18.51
CA LEU A 88 -2.00 -19.65 18.67
C LEU A 88 -1.77 -18.15 18.93
N GLN A 89 -0.57 -17.75 19.34
CA GLN A 89 -0.20 -16.32 19.48
C GLN A 89 0.11 -15.64 18.14
N ASP A 90 0.24 -16.42 17.05
CA ASP A 90 0.67 -15.99 15.71
C ASP A 90 1.99 -15.18 15.71
N GLY A 91 2.39 -14.65 14.55
CA GLY A 91 3.48 -13.69 14.45
C GLY A 91 4.21 -13.73 13.11
N ALA A 92 5.39 -13.10 13.08
CA ALA A 92 6.20 -13.05 11.87
C ALA A 92 6.63 -14.45 11.40
N PRO A 93 6.85 -14.69 10.08
CA PRO A 93 7.26 -15.99 9.55
C PRO A 93 8.48 -16.62 10.26
N LYS A 94 9.42 -15.79 10.72
CA LYS A 94 10.63 -16.23 11.45
C LYS A 94 10.33 -16.86 12.81
N THR A 95 9.20 -16.52 13.45
CA THR A 95 8.82 -17.07 14.76
C THR A 95 7.94 -18.31 14.64
N VAL A 96 7.02 -18.34 13.66
CA VAL A 96 6.07 -19.44 13.47
C VAL A 96 6.65 -20.64 12.71
N THR A 97 7.51 -20.41 11.71
CA THR A 97 8.07 -21.49 10.86
C THR A 97 8.81 -22.55 11.66
N PRO A 98 9.70 -22.20 12.60
CA PRO A 98 10.41 -23.21 13.38
C PRO A 98 9.50 -24.04 14.29
N VAL A 99 8.47 -23.41 14.86
CA VAL A 99 7.48 -24.10 15.72
C VAL A 99 6.70 -25.13 14.90
N MET A 100 6.17 -24.77 13.74
CA MET A 100 5.46 -25.70 12.85
C MET A 100 6.37 -26.84 12.35
N THR A 101 7.63 -26.51 12.03
CA THR A 101 8.61 -27.51 11.57
C THR A 101 8.84 -28.56 12.66
N PHE A 102 8.92 -28.11 13.91
CA PHE A 102 9.12 -28.97 15.05
C PHE A 102 7.86 -29.78 15.41
N LEU A 103 6.66 -29.19 15.33
CA LEU A 103 5.39 -29.91 15.46
C LEU A 103 5.23 -31.03 14.42
N ARG A 104 5.68 -30.82 13.17
CA ARG A 104 5.71 -31.87 12.14
C ARG A 104 6.72 -32.96 12.48
N ALA A 105 7.88 -32.59 13.00
CA ALA A 105 8.93 -33.52 13.38
C ALA A 105 8.53 -34.41 14.58
N LEU A 106 7.58 -33.97 15.43
CA LEU A 106 6.97 -34.83 16.45
C LEU A 106 6.27 -36.05 15.83
N ALA A 107 5.78 -35.97 14.60
CA ALA A 107 5.05 -37.05 13.93
C ALA A 107 3.93 -37.63 14.83
N LEU A 108 3.12 -36.74 15.42
CA LEU A 108 1.93 -37.12 16.20
C LEU A 108 0.98 -37.96 15.35
N THR A 109 0.48 -39.05 15.92
CA THR A 109 -0.56 -39.89 15.31
C THR A 109 -1.91 -39.17 15.37
N PRO A 110 -2.88 -39.55 14.52
CA PRO A 110 -4.23 -38.98 14.59
C PRO A 110 -4.87 -39.09 15.98
N ALA A 111 -4.61 -40.18 16.71
CA ALA A 111 -5.12 -40.36 18.07
C ALA A 111 -4.50 -39.37 19.08
N GLU A 112 -3.21 -39.04 18.95
CA GLU A 112 -2.54 -38.03 19.79
C GLU A 112 -2.92 -36.60 19.40
N GLN A 113 -3.36 -36.37 18.15
CA GLN A 113 -3.84 -35.07 17.68
C GLN A 113 -5.29 -34.78 18.06
N ALA A 114 -6.11 -35.82 18.26
CA ALA A 114 -7.54 -35.68 18.54
C ALA A 114 -7.87 -34.79 19.77
N PRO A 115 -7.12 -34.84 20.90
CA PRO A 115 -7.35 -33.93 22.03
C PRO A 115 -7.19 -32.45 21.70
N PHE A 116 -6.37 -32.11 20.70
CA PHE A 116 -6.08 -30.74 20.26
C PHE A 116 -6.99 -30.27 19.12
N LEU A 117 -8.07 -30.99 18.83
CA LEU A 117 -8.96 -30.70 17.69
C LEU A 117 -9.41 -29.23 17.67
N ARG A 118 -9.78 -28.67 18.83
CA ARG A 118 -10.24 -27.28 18.94
C ARG A 118 -9.12 -26.26 18.72
N ASP A 119 -7.89 -26.57 19.16
CA ASP A 119 -6.72 -25.74 18.87
C ASP A 119 -6.45 -25.70 17.37
N HIS A 120 -6.50 -26.84 16.69
CA HIS A 120 -6.31 -26.91 15.22
C HIS A 120 -7.38 -26.16 14.43
N VAL A 121 -8.63 -26.14 14.91
CA VAL A 121 -9.69 -25.29 14.34
C VAL A 121 -9.37 -23.81 14.53
N ALA A 122 -8.90 -23.40 15.72
CA ALA A 122 -8.52 -22.01 16.00
C ALA A 122 -7.33 -21.55 15.14
N LEU A 123 -6.40 -22.46 14.78
CA LEU A 123 -5.30 -22.14 13.86
C LEU A 123 -5.76 -21.71 12.46
N LEU A 124 -6.98 -22.08 12.05
CA LEU A 124 -7.54 -21.73 10.73
C LEU A 124 -7.81 -20.23 10.58
N ASP A 125 -7.92 -19.48 11.68
CA ASP A 125 -8.18 -18.03 11.68
C ASP A 125 -6.88 -17.20 11.61
N LEU A 126 -5.72 -17.85 11.73
CA LEU A 126 -4.41 -17.18 11.83
C LEU A 126 -3.73 -16.97 10.47
N SER A 127 -2.45 -16.59 10.48
CA SER A 127 -1.63 -16.40 9.28
C SER A 127 -1.65 -17.62 8.33
N SER A 128 -1.51 -17.37 7.03
CA SER A 128 -1.66 -18.40 5.97
C SER A 128 -0.85 -19.69 6.21
N PRO A 129 0.43 -19.67 6.65
CA PRO A 129 1.18 -20.89 6.95
C PRO A 129 0.61 -21.68 8.14
N VAL A 130 0.11 -20.98 9.16
CA VAL A 130 -0.47 -21.58 10.36
C VAL A 130 -1.82 -22.22 10.06
N ALA A 131 -2.67 -21.51 9.32
CA ALA A 131 -3.93 -22.05 8.82
C ALA A 131 -3.72 -23.28 7.91
N ALA A 132 -2.68 -23.28 7.07
CA ALA A 132 -2.32 -24.43 6.25
C ALA A 132 -1.97 -25.67 7.09
N TYR A 133 -1.23 -25.47 8.19
CA TYR A 133 -0.87 -26.55 9.11
C TYR A 133 -2.12 -27.09 9.85
N GLY A 134 -2.96 -26.22 10.40
CA GLY A 134 -4.21 -26.64 11.06
C GLY A 134 -5.14 -27.42 10.11
N GLN A 135 -5.30 -26.93 8.87
CA GLN A 135 -6.08 -27.61 7.83
C GLN A 135 -5.55 -29.00 7.49
N GLU A 136 -4.22 -29.15 7.43
CA GLU A 136 -3.58 -30.43 7.15
C GLU A 136 -3.86 -31.46 8.25
N VAL A 137 -3.75 -31.06 9.52
CA VAL A 137 -4.01 -31.95 10.67
C VAL A 137 -5.49 -32.32 10.76
N LEU A 138 -6.42 -31.37 10.57
CA LEU A 138 -7.86 -31.66 10.59
C LEU A 138 -8.26 -32.63 9.46
N ARG A 139 -7.62 -32.54 8.31
CA ARG A 139 -7.80 -33.49 7.21
C ARG A 139 -7.31 -34.89 7.57
N GLU A 140 -6.15 -35.00 8.23
CA GLU A 140 -5.63 -36.30 8.71
C GLU A 140 -6.55 -36.93 9.76
N LEU A 141 -7.14 -36.12 10.65
CA LEU A 141 -8.16 -36.56 11.62
C LEU A 141 -9.42 -37.07 10.92
N ASP A 142 -9.89 -36.42 9.86
CA ASP A 142 -11.03 -36.89 9.07
C ASP A 142 -10.72 -38.19 8.31
N GLU A 143 -9.53 -38.32 7.73
CA GLU A 143 -9.09 -39.55 7.07
C GLU A 143 -8.99 -40.73 8.06
N ALA A 144 -8.69 -40.45 9.33
CA ALA A 144 -8.69 -41.43 10.42
C ALA A 144 -10.08 -41.68 11.05
N GLY A 145 -11.13 -40.98 10.62
CA GLY A 145 -12.48 -41.11 11.18
C GLY A 145 -12.65 -40.48 12.58
N LEU A 146 -11.75 -39.59 12.97
CA LEU A 146 -11.73 -38.91 14.28
C LEU A 146 -12.24 -37.45 14.22
N LEU A 147 -12.77 -37.01 13.06
CA LEU A 147 -13.33 -35.67 12.89
C LEU A 147 -14.86 -35.70 12.92
N GLU A 148 -15.45 -34.94 13.83
CA GLU A 148 -16.90 -34.74 13.89
C GLU A 148 -17.41 -33.93 12.70
N GLU A 149 -18.65 -34.19 12.27
CA GLU A 149 -19.23 -33.54 11.10
C GLU A 149 -19.45 -32.02 11.28
N ASP A 150 -19.78 -31.60 12.49
CA ASP A 150 -19.96 -30.17 12.81
C ASP A 150 -18.62 -29.42 12.74
N VAL A 151 -17.52 -30.07 13.14
CA VAL A 151 -16.16 -29.52 13.07
C VAL A 151 -15.72 -29.34 11.62
N LEU A 152 -16.04 -30.28 10.73
CA LEU A 152 -15.78 -30.12 9.29
C LEU A 152 -16.53 -28.91 8.71
N SER A 153 -17.77 -28.70 9.16
CA SER A 153 -18.57 -27.54 8.73
C SER A 153 -17.94 -26.23 9.21
N GLU A 154 -17.54 -26.18 10.49
CA GLU A 154 -16.81 -25.05 11.10
C GLU A 154 -15.51 -24.72 10.36
N ALA A 155 -14.75 -25.75 9.97
CA ALA A 155 -13.51 -25.58 9.22
C ALA A 155 -13.78 -25.02 7.81
N CYS A 156 -14.90 -25.40 7.19
CA CYS A 156 -15.30 -24.85 5.90
C CYS A 156 -15.66 -23.37 5.99
N GLU A 157 -16.39 -22.96 7.04
CA GLU A 157 -16.76 -21.56 7.28
C GLU A 157 -15.52 -20.68 7.46
N ARG A 158 -14.51 -21.16 8.19
CA ARG A 158 -13.25 -20.43 8.37
C ARG A 158 -12.41 -20.39 7.11
N VAL A 159 -12.23 -21.51 6.42
CA VAL A 159 -11.25 -21.61 5.32
C VAL A 159 -11.80 -21.12 3.98
N LEU A 160 -13.06 -21.41 3.64
CA LEU A 160 -13.60 -21.11 2.30
C LEU A 160 -13.87 -19.61 2.09
N LEU A 161 -13.98 -18.84 3.17
CA LEU A 161 -14.13 -17.39 3.14
C LEU A 161 -12.79 -16.63 3.07
N ARG A 162 -11.66 -17.35 3.17
CA ARG A 162 -10.34 -16.70 3.11
C ARG A 162 -9.92 -16.37 1.68
N PRO A 163 -9.07 -15.34 1.48
CA PRO A 163 -8.62 -14.95 0.13
C PRO A 163 -7.52 -15.87 -0.45
N GLU A 164 -6.91 -16.76 0.34
CA GLU A 164 -5.78 -17.58 -0.15
C GLU A 164 -6.23 -18.77 -1.00
N LYS A 165 -6.19 -18.57 -2.33
CA LYS A 165 -6.50 -19.57 -3.37
C LYS A 165 -5.99 -21.00 -3.10
N LYS A 166 -4.78 -21.18 -2.54
CA LYS A 166 -4.22 -22.51 -2.28
C LYS A 166 -4.96 -23.25 -1.16
N LEU A 167 -5.27 -22.57 -0.06
CA LEU A 167 -6.00 -23.13 1.08
C LEU A 167 -7.43 -23.50 0.69
N VAL A 168 -8.12 -22.58 0.00
CA VAL A 168 -9.50 -22.79 -0.46
C VAL A 168 -9.57 -23.95 -1.44
N ARG A 169 -8.62 -24.05 -2.38
CA ARG A 169 -8.55 -25.20 -3.31
C ARG A 169 -8.27 -26.52 -2.59
N ALA A 170 -7.42 -26.51 -1.56
CA ALA A 170 -7.18 -27.69 -0.73
C ALA A 170 -8.45 -28.11 0.00
N GLN A 171 -9.21 -27.15 0.56
CA GLN A 171 -10.48 -27.39 1.23
C GLN A 171 -11.53 -27.98 0.28
N LEU A 172 -11.73 -27.37 -0.90
CA LEU A 172 -12.65 -27.90 -1.92
C LEU A 172 -12.25 -29.31 -2.38
N SER A 173 -10.95 -29.60 -2.45
CA SER A 173 -10.47 -30.95 -2.82
C SER A 173 -10.63 -31.97 -1.70
N TRP A 174 -10.57 -31.53 -0.44
CA TRP A 174 -10.92 -32.36 0.72
C TRP A 174 -12.42 -32.64 0.74
N LEU A 175 -13.27 -31.63 0.55
CA LEU A 175 -14.73 -31.79 0.45
C LEU A 175 -15.15 -32.74 -0.69
N ASP A 176 -14.54 -32.67 -1.88
CA ASP A 176 -14.84 -33.61 -2.97
C ASP A 176 -14.50 -35.06 -2.58
N ARG A 177 -13.46 -35.28 -1.76
CA ARG A 177 -13.11 -36.62 -1.27
C ARG A 177 -14.11 -37.11 -0.22
N VAL A 178 -14.50 -36.28 0.74
CA VAL A 178 -15.52 -36.64 1.75
C VAL A 178 -16.86 -36.96 1.06
N ALA A 179 -17.30 -36.16 0.09
CA ALA A 179 -18.56 -36.40 -0.62
C ALA A 179 -18.57 -37.71 -1.43
N ARG A 180 -17.40 -38.15 -1.93
CA ARG A 180 -17.25 -39.44 -2.60
C ARG A 180 -17.25 -40.62 -1.61
N ARG A 181 -16.64 -40.43 -0.43
CA ARG A 181 -16.56 -41.44 0.63
C ARG A 181 -17.94 -41.67 1.26
N GLU A 182 -18.69 -40.59 1.49
CA GLU A 182 -19.97 -40.61 2.20
C GLU A 182 -21.06 -39.86 1.40
N PRO A 183 -21.69 -40.52 0.40
CA PRO A 183 -22.67 -39.88 -0.48
C PRO A 183 -23.88 -39.27 0.25
N ALA A 184 -24.24 -39.80 1.42
CA ALA A 184 -25.32 -39.28 2.26
C ALA A 184 -25.06 -37.83 2.75
N ARG A 185 -23.79 -37.42 2.87
CA ARG A 185 -23.37 -36.07 3.32
C ARG A 185 -23.22 -35.07 2.17
N ALA A 186 -23.41 -35.50 0.92
CA ALA A 186 -23.22 -34.70 -0.28
C ALA A 186 -24.00 -33.37 -0.28
N GLY A 187 -25.22 -33.37 0.28
CA GLY A 187 -26.03 -32.16 0.42
C GLY A 187 -25.36 -31.10 1.31
N ARG A 188 -24.94 -31.48 2.51
CA ARG A 188 -24.26 -30.59 3.47
C ARG A 188 -22.91 -30.10 2.92
N ILE A 189 -22.14 -31.00 2.31
CA ILE A 189 -20.86 -30.66 1.65
C ILE A 189 -21.06 -29.66 0.51
N SER A 190 -22.13 -29.80 -0.28
CA SER A 190 -22.45 -28.85 -1.35
C SER A 190 -22.77 -27.47 -0.80
N VAL A 191 -23.48 -27.38 0.33
CA VAL A 191 -23.75 -26.11 1.03
C VAL A 191 -22.46 -25.48 1.54
N CYS A 192 -21.56 -26.26 2.16
CA CYS A 192 -20.25 -25.76 2.57
C CYS A 192 -19.45 -25.25 1.36
N ALA A 193 -19.38 -26.02 0.27
CA ALA A 193 -18.64 -25.64 -0.93
C ALA A 193 -19.17 -24.34 -1.57
N ALA A 194 -20.47 -24.04 -1.43
CA ALA A 194 -21.07 -22.81 -1.93
C ALA A 194 -20.57 -21.54 -1.23
N LEU A 195 -19.98 -21.64 -0.02
CA LEU A 195 -19.31 -20.51 0.63
C LEU A 195 -18.19 -19.92 -0.24
N ALA A 196 -17.55 -20.75 -1.06
CA ALA A 196 -16.50 -20.31 -1.99
C ALA A 196 -17.03 -19.60 -3.24
N PHE A 197 -18.35 -19.44 -3.42
CA PHE A 197 -18.91 -18.64 -4.51
C PHE A 197 -18.55 -17.15 -4.38
N GLY A 198 -18.41 -16.63 -3.16
CA GLY A 198 -17.97 -15.26 -2.90
C GLY A 198 -16.46 -15.04 -2.98
N HIS A 199 -15.67 -16.04 -3.38
CA HIS A 199 -14.21 -15.92 -3.42
C HIS A 199 -13.74 -15.00 -4.56
N PRO A 200 -12.74 -14.12 -4.37
CA PRO A 200 -12.31 -13.12 -5.38
C PRO A 200 -11.67 -13.71 -6.66
N ASP A 201 -11.31 -14.99 -6.65
CA ASP A 201 -10.72 -15.70 -7.79
C ASP A 201 -11.78 -16.56 -8.52
N VAL A 202 -12.10 -16.19 -9.76
CA VAL A 202 -13.09 -16.87 -10.62
C VAL A 202 -12.80 -18.36 -10.78
N SER A 203 -11.54 -18.78 -10.81
CA SER A 203 -11.20 -20.22 -10.95
C SER A 203 -11.51 -21.03 -9.68
N VAL A 204 -11.60 -20.38 -8.53
CA VAL A 204 -12.08 -21.00 -7.28
C VAL A 204 -13.59 -21.10 -7.30
N GLN A 205 -14.28 -20.04 -7.71
CA GLN A 205 -15.75 -20.03 -7.91
C GLN A 205 -16.18 -21.15 -8.89
N GLU A 206 -15.52 -21.25 -10.04
CA GLU A 206 -15.76 -22.31 -11.03
C GLU A 206 -15.56 -23.71 -10.45
N ARG A 207 -14.51 -23.89 -9.63
CA ARG A 207 -14.20 -25.19 -9.01
C ARG A 207 -15.24 -25.55 -7.96
N ALA A 208 -15.69 -24.60 -7.15
CA ALA A 208 -16.78 -24.77 -6.20
C ALA A 208 -18.08 -25.15 -6.94
N LEU A 209 -18.43 -24.43 -8.01
CA LEU A 209 -19.63 -24.71 -8.81
C LEU A 209 -19.56 -26.10 -9.46
N THR A 210 -18.39 -26.49 -9.95
CA THR A 210 -18.16 -27.83 -10.52
C THR A 210 -18.30 -28.94 -9.48
N LEU A 211 -17.80 -28.71 -8.25
CA LEU A 211 -17.95 -29.66 -7.14
C LEU A 211 -19.43 -29.80 -6.76
N VAL A 212 -20.13 -28.69 -6.56
CA VAL A 212 -21.57 -28.68 -6.27
C VAL A 212 -22.31 -29.43 -7.37
N ALA A 213 -22.08 -29.09 -8.65
CA ALA A 213 -22.73 -29.72 -9.79
C ALA A 213 -22.55 -31.24 -9.85
N ARG A 214 -21.36 -31.73 -9.47
CA ARG A 214 -21.04 -33.16 -9.44
C ARG A 214 -21.87 -33.94 -8.42
N HIS A 215 -22.13 -33.33 -7.27
CA HIS A 215 -22.76 -33.99 -6.13
C HIS A 215 -24.26 -33.67 -5.97
N LEU A 216 -24.82 -32.85 -6.87
CA LEU A 216 -26.24 -32.46 -6.89
C LEU A 216 -27.22 -33.65 -6.92
N LYS A 217 -26.87 -34.75 -7.58
CA LYS A 217 -27.75 -35.94 -7.68
C LYS A 217 -28.10 -36.54 -6.32
N ASN A 218 -27.23 -36.31 -5.33
CA ASN A 218 -27.38 -36.82 -3.96
C ASN A 218 -27.90 -35.73 -3.00
N ALA A 219 -28.27 -34.55 -3.52
CA ALA A 219 -28.80 -33.42 -2.75
C ALA A 219 -30.31 -33.24 -3.01
N GLY A 220 -31.11 -33.23 -1.94
CA GLY A 220 -32.55 -33.00 -2.01
C GLY A 220 -32.94 -31.58 -2.43
N ASP A 221 -34.20 -31.40 -2.82
CA ASP A 221 -34.75 -30.13 -3.32
C ASP A 221 -34.54 -28.88 -2.43
N PRO A 222 -34.65 -28.93 -1.08
CA PRO A 222 -34.39 -27.75 -0.25
C PRO A 222 -32.92 -27.29 -0.32
N VAL A 223 -31.98 -28.23 -0.50
CA VAL A 223 -30.55 -27.90 -0.66
C VAL A 223 -30.33 -27.22 -2.01
N ARG A 224 -30.99 -27.68 -3.07
CA ARG A 224 -30.90 -27.07 -4.41
C ARG A 224 -31.39 -25.62 -4.41
N ALA A 225 -32.50 -25.33 -3.72
CA ALA A 225 -33.00 -23.97 -3.57
C ALA A 225 -31.97 -23.06 -2.87
N ARG A 226 -31.39 -23.51 -1.74
CA ARG A 226 -30.36 -22.76 -1.01
C ARG A 226 -29.11 -22.49 -1.86
N LEU A 227 -28.68 -23.48 -2.65
CA LEU A 227 -27.54 -23.34 -3.58
C LEU A 227 -27.81 -22.32 -4.70
N ARG A 228 -29.05 -22.25 -5.21
CA ARG A 228 -29.44 -21.24 -6.21
C ARG A 228 -29.37 -19.82 -5.64
N THR A 229 -29.89 -19.62 -4.43
CA THR A 229 -29.82 -18.32 -3.75
C THR A 229 -28.38 -17.88 -3.51
N ALA A 230 -27.52 -18.79 -3.02
CA ALA A 230 -26.11 -18.50 -2.82
C ALA A 230 -25.37 -18.18 -4.13
N ALA A 231 -25.66 -18.92 -5.20
CA ALA A 231 -25.07 -18.67 -6.51
C ALA A 231 -25.48 -17.30 -7.09
N ALA A 232 -26.75 -16.93 -7.00
CA ALA A 232 -27.27 -15.66 -7.49
C ALA A 232 -26.71 -14.46 -6.72
N ALA A 233 -26.47 -14.60 -5.41
CA ALA A 233 -25.99 -13.52 -4.56
C ALA A 233 -24.47 -13.26 -4.68
N SER A 234 -23.68 -14.27 -5.08
CA SER A 234 -22.22 -14.21 -4.93
C SER A 234 -21.42 -14.46 -6.20
N LEU A 235 -21.99 -15.11 -7.22
CA LEU A 235 -21.29 -15.33 -8.48
C LEU A 235 -21.46 -14.13 -9.42
N GLY A 236 -20.42 -13.81 -10.18
CA GLY A 236 -20.52 -12.84 -11.27
C GLY A 236 -21.51 -13.29 -12.36
N PRO A 237 -22.05 -12.37 -13.18
CA PRO A 237 -23.18 -12.63 -14.08
C PRO A 237 -23.02 -13.86 -14.98
N ALA A 238 -21.82 -14.06 -15.56
CA ALA A 238 -21.52 -15.20 -16.42
C ALA A 238 -21.58 -16.56 -15.69
N LEU A 239 -21.07 -16.62 -14.45
CA LEU A 239 -21.12 -17.83 -13.63
C LEU A 239 -22.49 -18.05 -13.01
N ALA A 240 -23.21 -16.98 -12.68
CA ALA A 240 -24.60 -17.05 -12.21
C ALA A 240 -25.53 -17.68 -13.26
N ALA A 241 -25.41 -17.28 -14.53
CA ALA A 241 -26.17 -17.89 -15.63
C ALA A 241 -25.87 -19.40 -15.78
N ARG A 242 -24.60 -19.79 -15.68
CA ARG A 242 -24.19 -21.20 -15.71
C ARG A 242 -24.69 -21.97 -14.49
N ALA A 243 -24.69 -21.36 -13.31
CA ALA A 243 -25.21 -21.97 -12.10
C ALA A 243 -26.72 -22.19 -12.17
N ALA A 244 -27.48 -21.24 -12.73
CA ALA A 244 -28.92 -21.38 -12.94
C ALA A 244 -29.28 -22.59 -13.83
N GLN A 245 -28.49 -22.83 -14.90
CA GLN A 245 -28.64 -24.00 -15.77
C GLN A 245 -28.32 -25.31 -15.03
N LEU A 246 -27.22 -25.35 -14.26
CA LEU A 246 -26.76 -26.56 -13.57
C LEU A 246 -27.63 -26.94 -12.36
N LEU A 247 -28.14 -25.95 -11.64
CA LEU A 247 -28.97 -26.14 -10.43
C LEU A 247 -30.46 -26.33 -10.78
N GLY A 248 -30.84 -26.20 -12.05
CA GLY A 248 -32.18 -26.48 -12.56
C GLY A 248 -33.25 -25.51 -12.06
N ALA A 249 -33.13 -24.23 -12.42
CA ALA A 249 -34.32 -23.37 -12.39
C ALA A 249 -35.27 -23.82 -13.51
N GLU A 250 -36.55 -24.02 -13.20
CA GLU A 250 -37.58 -23.90 -14.23
C GLU A 250 -37.44 -22.50 -14.83
N ALA A 251 -37.24 -22.44 -16.14
CA ALA A 251 -37.32 -21.19 -16.86
C ALA A 251 -38.68 -20.54 -16.52
N PRO A 252 -38.73 -19.25 -16.13
CA PRO A 252 -39.96 -18.51 -16.26
C PRO A 252 -40.44 -18.70 -17.70
N GLY A 253 -41.67 -19.17 -17.84
CA GLY A 253 -42.23 -19.62 -19.11
C GLY A 253 -41.96 -18.65 -20.25
N ALA A 254 -41.70 -19.23 -21.42
CA ALA A 254 -41.63 -18.52 -22.69
C ALA A 254 -42.86 -17.59 -22.84
N GLY A 255 -42.62 -16.30 -22.74
CA GLY A 255 -43.64 -15.28 -22.85
C GLY A 255 -43.03 -13.88 -22.86
N HIS A 256 -42.73 -13.40 -24.08
CA HIS A 256 -42.57 -12.01 -24.48
C HIS A 256 -41.43 -11.18 -23.86
N ASP A 257 -40.43 -10.93 -24.71
CA ASP A 257 -39.84 -9.61 -24.99
C ASP A 257 -39.64 -8.67 -23.80
N THR A 258 -38.51 -8.80 -23.12
CA THR A 258 -37.77 -7.65 -22.58
C THR A 258 -36.29 -7.94 -22.76
N GLY A 259 -35.62 -7.15 -23.61
CA GLY A 259 -34.17 -7.04 -23.54
C GLY A 259 -33.79 -6.80 -22.08
N ALA A 260 -32.98 -7.69 -21.52
CA ALA A 260 -32.35 -7.41 -20.24
C ALA A 260 -31.42 -6.23 -20.49
N GLU A 261 -31.92 -5.00 -20.31
CA GLU A 261 -31.07 -3.83 -20.16
C GLU A 261 -30.01 -4.22 -19.15
N ARG A 262 -28.76 -4.28 -19.59
CA ARG A 262 -27.62 -4.49 -18.70
C ARG A 262 -27.68 -3.31 -17.72
N VAL A 263 -28.22 -3.54 -16.53
CA VAL A 263 -28.30 -2.49 -15.51
C VAL A 263 -26.85 -2.15 -15.16
N THR A 264 -26.43 -0.96 -15.56
CA THR A 264 -25.11 -0.44 -15.22
C THR A 264 -25.06 -0.27 -13.71
N GLU A 265 -24.13 -0.95 -13.06
CA GLU A 265 -23.85 -0.69 -11.66
C GLU A 265 -23.22 0.70 -11.60
N ALA A 266 -23.84 1.63 -10.87
CA ALA A 266 -23.33 2.99 -10.75
C ALA A 266 -21.91 2.94 -10.17
N GLU A 267 -20.96 3.56 -10.87
CA GLU A 267 -19.58 3.60 -10.41
C GLU A 267 -19.48 4.31 -9.06
N VAL A 268 -18.78 3.69 -8.12
CA VAL A 268 -18.49 4.28 -6.81
C VAL A 268 -17.04 4.72 -6.79
N LEU A 269 -16.83 6.03 -6.76
CA LEU A 269 -15.53 6.67 -6.62
C LEU A 269 -15.44 7.33 -5.23
N PRO A 270 -14.22 7.55 -4.70
CA PRO A 270 -14.07 8.27 -3.45
C PRO A 270 -14.69 9.66 -3.56
N HIS A 271 -15.32 10.10 -2.47
CA HIS A 271 -15.78 11.47 -2.38
C HIS A 271 -14.55 12.37 -2.32
N LEU A 272 -14.37 13.23 -3.31
CA LEU A 272 -13.34 14.25 -3.24
C LEU A 272 -13.73 15.25 -2.16
N PRO A 273 -12.97 15.38 -1.05
CA PRO A 273 -13.17 16.52 -0.18
C PRO A 273 -12.90 17.77 -1.02
N GLY A 274 -13.85 18.71 -1.05
CA GLY A 274 -13.63 20.00 -1.70
C GLY A 274 -12.39 20.69 -1.12
N LEU A 275 -11.85 21.69 -1.83
CA LEU A 275 -10.70 22.48 -1.38
C LEU A 275 -10.89 22.91 0.08
N ARG A 276 -10.18 22.26 1.00
CA ARG A 276 -10.36 22.47 2.44
C ARG A 276 -9.66 23.77 2.82
N PRO A 277 -10.39 24.77 3.35
CA PRO A 277 -9.76 26.01 3.79
C PRO A 277 -8.88 25.75 5.01
N VAL A 278 -7.74 26.42 5.07
CA VAL A 278 -6.93 26.49 6.28
C VAL A 278 -7.60 27.50 7.22
N PRO A 279 -7.69 27.23 8.53
CA PRO A 279 -8.18 28.23 9.48
C PRO A 279 -7.39 29.54 9.33
N GLY A 280 -8.05 30.69 9.51
CA GLY A 280 -7.39 32.00 9.40
C GLY A 280 -6.22 32.20 10.36
N PRO A 281 -5.40 33.26 10.22
CA PRO A 281 -4.17 33.46 10.99
C PRO A 281 -4.35 33.28 12.49
N VAL A 282 -3.32 32.76 13.18
CA VAL A 282 -3.35 32.60 14.64
C VAL A 282 -3.44 33.96 15.34
N GLY A 283 -4.41 34.08 16.25
CA GLY A 283 -4.77 35.33 16.90
C GLY A 283 -4.01 35.60 18.18
N THR A 284 -3.42 34.57 18.81
CA THR A 284 -2.78 34.70 20.13
C THR A 284 -1.43 33.97 20.22
N ALA A 285 -0.57 34.42 21.13
CA ALA A 285 0.69 33.75 21.46
C ALA A 285 0.52 32.28 21.90
N VAL A 286 -0.61 31.95 22.54
CA VAL A 286 -0.92 30.58 22.99
C VAL A 286 -1.22 29.68 21.79
N GLU A 287 -1.98 30.18 20.81
CA GLU A 287 -2.25 29.46 19.57
C GLU A 287 -0.96 29.19 18.79
N VAL A 288 -0.03 30.15 18.71
CA VAL A 288 1.29 29.92 18.09
C VAL A 288 2.02 28.75 18.76
N ALA A 289 2.01 28.69 20.09
CA ALA A 289 2.64 27.60 20.84
C ALA A 289 1.95 26.25 20.58
N GLN A 290 0.62 26.23 20.41
CA GLN A 290 -0.13 25.02 20.06
C GLN A 290 0.22 24.52 18.66
N GLU A 291 0.25 25.39 17.66
CA GLU A 291 0.65 25.03 16.30
C GLU A 291 2.11 24.52 16.27
N LEU A 292 3.03 25.20 16.98
CA LEU A 292 4.40 24.73 17.11
C LEU A 292 4.47 23.35 17.78
N ALA A 293 3.65 23.07 18.79
CA ALA A 293 3.61 21.76 19.42
C ALA A 293 3.18 20.66 18.44
N VAL A 294 2.23 20.94 17.54
CA VAL A 294 1.83 20.02 16.48
C VAL A 294 3.01 19.77 15.53
N VAL A 295 3.70 20.82 15.08
CA VAL A 295 4.87 20.71 14.19
C VAL A 295 6.02 19.90 14.80
N LEU A 296 6.22 19.99 16.12
CA LEU A 296 7.27 19.25 16.81
C LEU A 296 6.87 17.78 17.09
N ALA A 297 5.58 17.45 17.01
CA ALA A 297 5.05 16.12 17.21
C ALA A 297 4.82 15.36 15.89
N ASP A 298 4.43 16.06 14.83
CA ASP A 298 4.18 15.55 13.48
C ASP A 298 4.64 16.59 12.44
N ASP A 299 5.00 16.12 11.26
CA ASP A 299 5.48 16.92 10.14
C ASP A 299 4.31 17.59 9.38
N ASP A 300 3.39 18.23 10.11
CA ASP A 300 2.19 18.87 9.56
C ASP A 300 2.50 20.21 8.90
N VAL A 301 2.19 20.32 7.61
CA VAL A 301 2.47 21.50 6.79
C VAL A 301 1.59 22.68 7.17
N VAL A 302 0.32 22.44 7.51
CA VAL A 302 -0.63 23.50 7.84
C VAL A 302 -0.26 24.15 9.17
N ALA A 303 0.02 23.33 10.18
CA ALA A 303 0.51 23.78 11.47
C ALA A 303 1.84 24.54 11.32
N PHE A 304 2.75 24.04 10.48
CA PHE A 304 4.02 24.73 10.19
C PHE A 304 3.79 26.14 9.66
N GLU A 305 2.98 26.30 8.60
CA GLU A 305 2.76 27.62 8.00
C GLU A 305 2.03 28.57 8.95
N ARG A 306 1.06 28.06 9.71
CA ARG A 306 0.33 28.85 10.72
C ARG A 306 1.23 29.28 11.87
N ALA A 307 2.11 28.41 12.35
CA ALA A 307 3.07 28.73 13.39
C ALA A 307 4.12 29.73 12.89
N LEU A 308 4.66 29.58 11.67
CA LEU A 308 5.66 30.50 11.12
C LEU A 308 5.11 31.93 10.94
N ASP A 309 3.93 32.10 10.32
CA ASP A 309 3.25 33.40 10.22
C ASP A 309 2.87 33.94 11.60
N GLY A 310 2.45 33.05 12.51
CA GLY A 310 2.13 33.36 13.89
C GLY A 310 3.30 33.93 14.70
N LEU A 311 4.49 33.34 14.56
CA LEU A 311 5.72 33.83 15.19
C LEU A 311 6.02 35.26 14.73
N VAL A 312 5.91 35.55 13.43
CA VAL A 312 6.08 36.91 12.88
C VAL A 312 5.08 37.90 13.48
N ARG A 313 3.78 37.57 13.41
CA ARG A 313 2.69 38.44 13.90
C ARG A 313 2.82 38.72 15.40
N GLN A 314 2.98 37.67 16.20
CA GLN A 314 2.95 37.77 17.66
C GLN A 314 4.25 38.33 18.24
N ALA A 315 5.41 38.09 17.59
CA ALA A 315 6.66 38.72 18.01
C ALA A 315 6.63 40.24 17.84
N ARG A 316 5.97 40.74 16.79
CA ARG A 316 5.75 42.17 16.58
C ARG A 316 4.80 42.80 17.61
N LEU A 317 3.78 42.06 18.06
CA LEU A 317 2.79 42.55 19.02
C LEU A 317 3.32 42.54 20.46
N ASP A 318 3.78 41.39 20.94
CA ASP A 318 4.37 41.23 22.28
C ASP A 318 5.30 40.00 22.29
N ARG A 319 6.57 40.25 21.94
CA ARG A 319 7.63 39.23 21.97
C ARG A 319 7.79 38.58 23.34
N ALA A 320 7.57 39.31 24.43
CA ALA A 320 7.73 38.78 25.78
C ALA A 320 6.59 37.83 26.16
N ALA A 321 5.34 38.14 25.79
CA ALA A 321 4.22 37.24 25.94
C ALA A 321 4.36 35.99 25.06
N LEU A 322 4.81 36.16 23.81
CA LEU A 322 5.10 35.05 22.92
C LEU A 322 6.18 34.12 23.50
N SER A 323 7.29 34.69 23.98
CA SER A 323 8.37 33.92 24.62
C SER A 323 7.86 33.08 25.79
N ARG A 324 7.03 33.65 26.68
CA ARG A 324 6.39 32.91 27.79
C ARG A 324 5.45 31.80 27.30
N ALA A 325 4.67 32.05 26.25
CA ALA A 325 3.74 31.06 25.71
C ALA A 325 4.47 29.86 25.07
N LEU A 326 5.66 30.08 24.50
CA LEU A 326 6.51 29.04 23.90
C LEU A 326 7.22 28.17 24.96
N GLU A 327 7.26 28.58 26.23
CA GLU A 327 7.97 27.86 27.30
C GLU A 327 7.60 26.38 27.45
N PRO A 328 6.30 26.01 27.52
CA PRO A 328 5.90 24.63 27.77
C PRO A 328 6.21 23.67 26.62
N VAL A 329 6.29 24.17 25.38
CA VAL A 329 6.40 23.34 24.17
C VAL A 329 7.85 23.13 23.74
N MET A 330 8.78 23.98 24.21
CA MET A 330 10.21 23.90 23.87
C MET A 330 11.07 23.21 24.94
N ARG A 331 10.50 22.26 25.69
CA ARG A 331 11.24 21.52 26.74
C ARG A 331 12.30 20.57 26.19
N ARG A 332 12.11 20.09 24.96
CA ARG A 332 13.00 19.14 24.29
C ARG A 332 13.19 19.57 22.85
N ALA A 333 14.43 19.86 22.48
CA ALA A 333 14.78 20.15 21.09
C ALA A 333 14.54 18.92 20.19
N PRO A 334 14.00 19.11 18.97
CA PRO A 334 13.89 18.03 18.00
C PRO A 334 15.29 17.58 17.54
N GLY A 335 15.34 16.40 16.92
CA GLY A 335 16.52 15.95 16.19
C GLY A 335 16.90 16.94 15.08
N VAL A 336 18.11 16.80 14.55
CA VAL A 336 18.53 17.55 13.36
C VAL A 336 18.60 16.57 12.20
N HIS A 337 17.85 16.87 11.16
CA HIS A 337 17.84 16.11 9.91
C HIS A 337 18.90 16.64 8.95
N ARG A 338 19.34 15.79 8.01
CA ARG A 338 20.31 16.18 6.97
C ARG A 338 19.73 17.29 6.09
N ASP A 339 18.47 17.14 5.69
CA ASP A 339 17.73 18.16 4.94
C ASP A 339 17.06 19.17 5.88
N CYS A 340 16.62 20.31 5.35
CA CYS A 340 15.78 21.25 6.10
C CYS A 340 14.32 20.80 6.04
N GLY A 341 13.61 20.80 7.17
CA GLY A 341 12.20 20.40 7.24
C GLY A 341 11.42 21.14 8.33
N GLN A 342 10.17 20.75 8.53
CA GLN A 342 9.21 21.48 9.35
C GLN A 342 9.68 21.69 10.80
N SER A 343 10.36 20.70 11.41
CA SER A 343 10.88 20.82 12.78
C SER A 343 12.00 21.85 12.97
N ASP A 344 12.62 22.34 11.89
CA ASP A 344 13.56 23.46 11.96
C ASP A 344 12.87 24.79 12.36
N LEU A 345 11.52 24.84 12.35
CA LEU A 345 10.76 25.95 12.94
C LEU A 345 11.08 26.18 14.43
N TYR A 346 11.55 25.13 15.12
CA TYR A 346 12.07 25.23 16.48
C TYR A 346 13.13 26.32 16.63
N ASP A 347 13.99 26.51 15.62
CA ASP A 347 15.09 27.47 15.70
C ASP A 347 14.59 28.92 15.59
N VAL A 348 13.52 29.16 14.83
CA VAL A 348 12.85 30.47 14.79
C VAL A 348 12.21 30.78 16.14
N ALA A 349 11.51 29.80 16.73
CA ALA A 349 10.93 29.94 18.07
C ALA A 349 12.00 30.16 19.16
N ALA A 350 13.16 29.52 19.04
CA ALA A 350 14.29 29.68 19.96
C ALA A 350 14.87 31.09 19.89
N ALA A 351 15.04 31.62 18.68
CA ALA A 351 15.49 33.00 18.47
C ALA A 351 14.50 34.03 19.03
N VAL A 352 13.18 33.79 18.89
CA VAL A 352 12.15 34.64 19.51
C VAL A 352 12.33 34.73 21.02
N ARG A 353 12.67 33.62 21.68
CA ARG A 353 12.93 33.56 23.13
C ARG A 353 14.29 34.12 23.55
N GLY A 354 15.23 34.26 22.62
CA GLY A 354 16.61 34.64 22.91
C GLY A 354 17.45 33.46 23.43
N ASP A 355 17.04 32.23 23.14
CA ASP A 355 17.81 31.03 23.49
C ASP A 355 19.07 30.91 22.61
N GLU A 356 20.12 30.26 23.10
CA GLU A 356 21.29 29.97 22.27
C GLU A 356 20.90 29.07 21.07
N PRO A 357 21.35 29.41 19.84
CA PRO A 357 21.13 28.54 18.69
C PRO A 357 21.66 27.13 18.97
N ARG A 358 20.95 26.09 18.50
CA ARG A 358 21.44 24.71 18.58
C ARG A 358 22.87 24.66 17.99
N ARG A 359 23.80 23.89 18.58
CA ARG A 359 25.23 23.86 18.18
C ARG A 359 25.50 23.56 16.69
N LEU A 360 24.50 23.07 15.95
CA LEU A 360 24.52 22.87 14.50
C LEU A 360 24.18 24.15 13.69
N TYR A 361 23.50 25.12 14.28
CA TYR A 361 23.04 26.39 13.69
C TYR A 361 23.95 27.59 13.97
N GLY A 362 24.96 27.46 14.85
CA GLY A 362 25.88 28.53 15.20
C GLY A 362 26.71 29.12 14.05
N ARG A 363 26.66 28.54 12.84
CA ARG A 363 27.00 29.18 11.56
C ARG A 363 26.15 28.56 10.44
N PRO A 364 25.36 29.33 9.67
CA PRO A 364 24.65 28.85 8.47
C PRO A 364 25.54 28.08 7.47
N HIS A 365 26.86 28.26 7.57
CA HIS A 365 27.86 27.74 6.65
C HIS A 365 28.31 26.29 6.93
N ARG A 366 27.93 25.66 8.05
CA ARG A 366 28.46 24.31 8.38
C ARG A 366 27.67 23.11 7.82
N ARG A 367 26.37 23.24 7.48
CA ARG A 367 25.70 22.22 6.63
C ARG A 367 26.36 22.14 5.23
N ILE A 368 26.89 23.28 4.75
CA ILE A 368 27.65 23.39 3.48
C ILE A 368 29.09 22.86 3.63
N SER A 369 29.69 22.90 4.83
CA SER A 369 31.11 22.60 5.06
C SER A 369 31.46 21.10 5.10
N HIS A 370 30.48 20.19 5.15
CA HIS A 370 30.72 18.74 5.09
C HIS A 370 30.53 18.13 3.69
N GLY A 371 30.30 18.95 2.66
CA GLY A 371 30.02 18.45 1.31
C GLY A 371 28.65 17.76 1.19
N GLU A 372 27.80 17.87 2.22
CA GLU A 372 26.45 17.31 2.24
C GLU A 372 25.46 18.34 1.67
N ALA A 373 24.75 17.96 0.60
CA ALA A 373 23.93 18.89 -0.15
C ALA A 373 22.46 18.87 0.33
N ILE A 374 21.99 19.98 0.90
CA ILE A 374 20.56 20.26 1.20
C ILE A 374 19.76 20.22 -0.12
N SER A 375 18.57 19.64 -0.11
CA SER A 375 17.73 19.57 -1.31
C SER A 375 17.24 20.98 -1.70
N PRO A 376 17.01 21.29 -2.99
CA PRO A 376 16.35 22.53 -3.38
C PRO A 376 15.08 22.92 -2.58
N PRO A 377 14.09 22.04 -2.31
CA PRO A 377 12.94 22.40 -1.47
C PRO A 377 13.36 22.73 -0.04
N GLY A 378 14.32 21.99 0.53
CA GLY A 378 14.94 22.30 1.82
C GLY A 378 15.71 23.63 1.83
N LYS A 379 16.37 24.01 0.73
CA LYS A 379 17.05 25.31 0.60
C LYS A 379 16.07 26.47 0.60
N LEU A 380 14.93 26.33 -0.11
CA LEU A 380 13.89 27.35 -0.08
C LEU A 380 13.28 27.46 1.33
N LEU A 381 13.00 26.33 1.99
CA LEU A 381 12.52 26.34 3.36
C LEU A 381 13.51 27.02 4.32
N MET A 382 14.80 26.67 4.23
CA MET A 382 15.85 27.31 5.01
C MET A 382 15.92 28.82 4.78
N ALA A 383 15.84 29.26 3.52
CA ALA A 383 15.82 30.68 3.17
C ALA A 383 14.59 31.39 3.76
N ARG A 384 13.42 30.75 3.75
CA ARG A 384 12.22 31.29 4.40
C ARG A 384 12.36 31.42 5.92
N LEU A 385 12.96 30.43 6.59
CA LEU A 385 13.19 30.49 8.04
C LEU A 385 14.18 31.60 8.41
N ILE A 386 15.24 31.79 7.62
CA ILE A 386 16.20 32.90 7.79
C ILE A 386 15.51 34.24 7.58
N GLU A 387 14.75 34.39 6.50
CA GLU A 387 14.05 35.63 6.21
C GLU A 387 12.98 35.96 7.28
N ALA A 388 12.31 34.95 7.84
CA ALA A 388 11.40 35.14 8.95
C ALA A 388 12.11 35.65 10.22
N LEU A 389 13.35 35.20 10.48
CA LEU A 389 14.17 35.73 11.58
C LEU A 389 14.48 37.23 11.36
N ASP A 390 14.89 37.60 10.14
CA ASP A 390 15.17 38.99 9.78
C ASP A 390 13.91 39.89 9.89
N VAL A 391 12.76 39.36 9.49
CA VAL A 391 11.45 40.03 9.65
C VAL A 391 11.08 40.20 11.12
N ILE A 392 11.29 39.19 11.96
CA ILE A 392 11.04 39.25 13.40
C ILE A 392 11.97 40.26 14.08
N GLU A 393 13.25 40.29 13.71
CA GLU A 393 14.24 41.19 14.28
C GLU A 393 13.96 42.65 13.90
N SER A 394 13.63 42.91 12.63
CA SER A 394 13.31 44.25 12.15
C SER A 394 11.93 44.76 12.60
N GLY A 395 10.97 43.85 12.79
CA GLY A 395 9.57 44.18 13.12
C GLY A 395 8.82 44.94 12.01
N ALA A 396 9.40 45.05 10.81
CA ALA A 396 8.91 45.89 9.73
C ALA A 396 7.69 45.30 9.01
N GLN A 397 7.71 44.00 8.71
CA GLN A 397 6.62 43.32 8.02
C GLN A 397 5.65 42.67 9.02
N PRO A 398 4.34 43.00 8.98
CA PRO A 398 3.38 42.56 10.00
C PRO A 398 2.94 41.09 9.88
N PHE A 399 3.14 40.45 8.72
CA PHE A 399 2.73 39.07 8.45
C PHE A 399 3.38 38.51 7.18
N LEU A 400 3.32 37.20 6.98
CA LEU A 400 3.83 36.53 5.78
C LEU A 400 2.76 36.44 4.67
N LEU A 401 3.19 36.71 3.44
CA LEU A 401 2.39 36.60 2.22
C LEU A 401 2.09 35.15 1.85
N ALA A 402 3.00 34.21 2.12
CA ALA A 402 2.89 32.83 1.67
C ALA A 402 2.01 31.92 2.55
N LEU A 403 1.38 32.44 3.62
CA LEU A 403 0.46 31.68 4.47
C LEU A 403 -0.66 31.05 3.61
N PRO A 404 -0.80 29.73 3.55
CA PRO A 404 -1.75 29.09 2.67
C PRO A 404 -3.20 29.42 3.05
N THR A 405 -4.06 29.42 2.05
CA THR A 405 -5.52 29.51 2.21
C THR A 405 -6.19 28.14 2.18
N HIS A 406 -5.51 27.13 1.63
CA HIS A 406 -5.99 25.77 1.48
C HIS A 406 -4.93 24.77 1.95
N VAL A 407 -5.37 23.60 2.42
CA VAL A 407 -4.50 22.58 3.04
C VAL A 407 -3.42 22.02 2.10
N THR A 408 -3.60 22.18 0.78
CA THR A 408 -2.61 21.78 -0.23
C THR A 408 -1.38 22.70 -0.25
N GLY A 409 -1.42 23.84 0.46
CA GLY A 409 -0.41 24.90 0.34
C GLY A 409 -0.84 26.04 -0.57
N ALA A 410 -1.96 25.92 -1.30
CA ALA A 410 -2.42 26.93 -2.24
C ALA A 410 -2.87 28.24 -1.55
N VAL A 411 -2.61 29.37 -2.22
CA VAL A 411 -3.03 30.71 -1.80
C VAL A 411 -4.06 31.26 -2.79
N ASP A 412 -5.23 31.64 -2.30
CA ASP A 412 -6.25 32.30 -3.11
C ASP A 412 -5.72 33.64 -3.67
N ALA A 413 -5.95 33.89 -4.97
CA ALA A 413 -5.46 35.09 -5.62
C ALA A 413 -6.04 36.39 -5.03
N GLY A 414 -7.32 36.39 -4.66
CA GLY A 414 -7.95 37.55 -4.01
C GLY A 414 -7.29 37.86 -2.67
N VAL A 415 -7.10 36.82 -1.85
CA VAL A 415 -6.41 36.95 -0.55
C VAL A 415 -4.97 37.43 -0.72
N LEU A 416 -4.21 36.94 -1.70
CA LEU A 416 -2.84 37.40 -1.94
C LEU A 416 -2.81 38.88 -2.39
N VAL A 417 -3.73 39.28 -3.27
CA VAL A 417 -3.87 40.68 -3.70
C VAL A 417 -4.17 41.59 -2.50
N GLU A 418 -5.06 41.18 -1.60
CA GLU A 418 -5.37 41.93 -0.38
C GLU A 418 -4.16 42.07 0.55
N ARG A 419 -3.41 40.98 0.77
CA ARG A 419 -2.19 40.98 1.58
C ARG A 419 -1.13 41.93 1.02
N VAL A 420 -0.88 41.88 -0.30
CA VAL A 420 0.08 42.79 -0.95
C VAL A 420 -0.41 44.24 -0.91
N ALA A 421 -1.71 44.48 -1.11
CA ALA A 421 -2.30 45.82 -0.98
C ALA A 421 -2.14 46.39 0.44
N GLU A 422 -2.20 45.54 1.47
CA GLU A 422 -1.98 45.94 2.85
C GLU A 422 -0.54 46.36 3.13
N LEU A 423 0.44 45.58 2.65
CA LEU A 423 1.85 45.96 2.76
C LEU A 423 2.15 47.24 1.97
N GLU A 424 1.57 47.41 0.78
CA GLU A 424 1.71 48.64 -0.02
C GLU A 424 1.14 49.87 0.71
N ARG A 425 -0.05 49.76 1.32
CA ARG A 425 -0.66 50.83 2.13
C ARG A 425 0.22 51.18 3.34
N ALA A 426 0.84 50.19 3.96
CA ALA A 426 1.78 50.36 5.05
C ALA A 426 3.17 50.84 4.60
N ARG A 427 3.43 50.93 3.28
CA ARG A 427 4.73 51.24 2.68
C ARG A 427 5.84 50.29 3.13
N VAL A 428 5.48 49.02 3.31
CA VAL A 428 6.41 47.93 3.65
C VAL A 428 6.76 47.17 2.38
N GLU A 429 8.05 47.02 2.12
CA GLU A 429 8.52 46.15 1.05
C GLU A 429 8.46 44.69 1.52
N PRO A 430 7.78 43.79 0.78
CA PRO A 430 7.68 42.41 1.20
C PRO A 430 9.02 41.68 1.13
N ALA A 431 9.24 40.79 2.09
CA ALA A 431 10.39 39.91 2.11
C ALA A 431 10.42 39.03 0.83
N PRO A 432 11.53 39.03 0.06
CA PRO A 432 11.54 38.50 -1.31
C PRO A 432 11.34 36.98 -1.41
N VAL A 433 11.82 36.19 -0.46
CA VAL A 433 11.67 34.73 -0.48
C VAL A 433 10.23 34.32 -0.14
N ASP A 434 9.61 35.00 0.80
CA ASP A 434 8.21 34.83 1.17
C ASP A 434 7.26 35.27 0.04
N LEU A 435 7.55 36.41 -0.62
CA LEU A 435 6.83 36.82 -1.84
C LEU A 435 6.97 35.76 -2.94
N ALA A 436 8.19 35.24 -3.18
CA ALA A 436 8.42 34.20 -4.17
C ALA A 436 7.63 32.92 -3.87
N GLN A 437 7.61 32.47 -2.61
CA GLN A 437 6.81 31.33 -2.18
C GLN A 437 5.31 31.58 -2.34
N ALA A 438 4.84 32.80 -2.10
CA ALA A 438 3.44 33.18 -2.31
C ALA A 438 3.05 33.14 -3.79
N LEU A 439 3.93 33.60 -4.69
CA LEU A 439 3.73 33.53 -6.14
C LEU A 439 3.69 32.08 -6.65
N LEU A 440 4.55 31.20 -6.13
CA LEU A 440 4.52 29.76 -6.47
C LEU A 440 3.23 29.06 -6.01
N ARG A 441 2.60 29.56 -4.95
CA ARG A 441 1.38 28.98 -4.36
C ARG A 441 0.08 29.56 -4.89
N VAL A 442 0.11 30.72 -5.56
CA VAL A 442 -1.11 31.43 -5.91
C VAL A 442 -1.94 30.64 -6.93
N THR A 443 -3.21 30.40 -6.60
CA THR A 443 -4.17 29.79 -7.52
C THR A 443 -4.56 30.82 -8.56
N LEU A 444 -4.40 30.50 -9.84
CA LEU A 444 -4.81 31.38 -10.93
C LEU A 444 -6.33 31.62 -10.89
N THR A 445 -6.76 32.81 -11.30
CA THR A 445 -8.17 33.20 -11.29
C THR A 445 -8.57 33.87 -12.60
N SER A 446 -9.79 33.60 -13.04
CA SER A 446 -10.46 34.31 -14.13
C SER A 446 -11.39 35.42 -13.63
N ASP A 447 -11.47 35.67 -12.31
CA ASP A 447 -12.28 36.75 -11.75
C ASP A 447 -11.70 38.12 -12.11
N GLU A 448 -12.39 38.82 -13.03
CA GLU A 448 -12.03 40.14 -13.48
C GLU A 448 -11.95 41.18 -12.35
N ARG A 449 -12.64 40.99 -11.22
CA ARG A 449 -12.53 41.88 -10.06
C ARG A 449 -11.18 41.73 -9.39
N VAL A 450 -10.72 40.50 -9.18
CA VAL A 450 -9.40 40.22 -8.59
C VAL A 450 -8.28 40.69 -9.52
N LEU A 451 -8.38 40.41 -10.82
CA LEU A 451 -7.39 40.84 -11.80
C LEU A 451 -7.30 42.38 -11.91
N ARG A 452 -8.44 43.08 -11.86
CA ARG A 452 -8.46 44.56 -11.79
C ARG A 452 -7.86 45.09 -10.49
N ALA A 453 -8.15 44.46 -9.35
CA ALA A 453 -7.57 44.84 -8.07
C ALA A 453 -6.04 44.67 -8.08
N ALA A 454 -5.54 43.53 -8.59
CA ALA A 454 -4.11 43.30 -8.79
C ALA A 454 -3.47 44.36 -9.71
N GLY A 455 -4.12 44.69 -10.83
CA GLY A 455 -3.66 45.73 -11.76
C GLY A 455 -3.62 47.14 -11.18
N GLY A 456 -4.31 47.40 -10.07
CA GLY A 456 -4.29 48.68 -9.35
C GLY A 456 -3.12 48.86 -8.37
N LEU A 457 -2.34 47.80 -8.10
CA LEU A 457 -1.20 47.85 -7.18
C LEU A 457 -0.01 48.59 -7.80
N ARG A 458 0.65 49.46 -7.02
CA ARG A 458 1.74 50.33 -7.48
C ARG A 458 3.10 50.01 -6.88
N SER A 459 3.16 49.14 -5.87
CA SER A 459 4.41 48.59 -5.35
C SER A 459 5.09 47.68 -6.38
N GLU A 460 6.39 47.43 -6.21
CA GLU A 460 7.11 46.48 -7.08
C GLU A 460 6.54 45.05 -6.95
N ALA A 461 6.32 44.60 -5.71
CA ALA A 461 5.67 43.33 -5.42
C ALA A 461 4.26 43.25 -6.05
N GLY A 462 3.47 44.33 -5.96
CA GLY A 462 2.15 44.42 -6.57
C GLY A 462 2.17 44.32 -8.10
N ARG A 463 3.10 45.04 -8.76
CA ARG A 463 3.31 44.92 -10.22
C ARG A 463 3.73 43.51 -10.61
N TRP A 464 4.58 42.87 -9.81
CA TRP A 464 5.02 41.51 -10.07
C TRP A 464 3.86 40.51 -9.93
N LEU A 465 3.08 40.57 -8.85
CA LEU A 465 1.88 39.75 -8.68
C LEU A 465 0.88 39.95 -9.84
N ALA A 466 0.63 41.20 -10.23
CA ALA A 466 -0.27 41.51 -11.34
C ALA A 466 0.22 40.94 -12.68
N ARG A 467 1.54 40.98 -12.92
CA ARG A 467 2.16 40.35 -14.09
C ARG A 467 2.04 38.82 -14.02
N TRP A 468 2.36 38.23 -12.88
CA TRP A 468 2.30 36.79 -12.63
C TRP A 468 0.91 36.21 -12.91
N LEU A 469 -0.14 36.83 -12.36
CA LEU A 469 -1.53 36.41 -12.58
C LEU A 469 -1.96 36.56 -14.05
N ARG A 470 -1.45 37.57 -14.77
CA ARG A 470 -1.77 37.80 -16.19
C ARG A 470 -1.06 36.83 -17.12
N GLU A 471 0.17 36.46 -16.80
CA GLU A 471 1.01 35.55 -17.60
C GLU A 471 0.72 34.07 -17.34
N GLY A 472 -0.18 33.76 -16.40
CA GLY A 472 -0.57 32.38 -16.10
C GLY A 472 0.34 31.69 -15.09
N GLY A 473 1.05 32.46 -14.26
CA GLY A 473 1.91 31.95 -13.19
C GLY A 473 3.13 31.18 -13.68
N LEU A 474 3.55 30.18 -12.91
CA LEU A 474 4.67 29.31 -13.26
C LEU A 474 4.25 28.36 -14.40
N PRO A 475 4.90 28.37 -15.57
CA PRO A 475 4.51 27.50 -16.69
C PRO A 475 4.70 26.01 -16.38
N HIS A 476 3.71 25.20 -16.79
CA HIS A 476 3.84 23.74 -16.74
C HIS A 476 4.87 23.23 -17.75
N GLN A 477 5.61 22.20 -17.34
CA GLN A 477 6.60 21.56 -18.22
C GLN A 477 6.24 20.10 -18.44
N ASP A 478 6.43 19.63 -19.67
CA ASP A 478 6.18 18.24 -20.03
C ASP A 478 7.26 17.34 -19.41
N SER A 479 6.82 16.34 -18.65
CA SER A 479 7.67 15.31 -18.04
C SER A 479 7.79 14.05 -18.91
N THR A 480 7.20 14.04 -20.11
CA THR A 480 7.19 12.92 -21.05
C THR A 480 8.59 12.68 -21.66
N PRO A 481 9.10 11.43 -21.66
CA PRO A 481 10.33 11.07 -22.36
C PRO A 481 10.26 11.34 -23.86
N GLU A 482 11.34 11.90 -24.44
CA GLU A 482 11.41 12.28 -25.86
C GLU A 482 11.02 11.16 -26.83
N LYS A 483 11.34 9.91 -26.50
CA LYS A 483 11.05 8.73 -27.34
C LYS A 483 9.78 7.99 -26.93
N TRP A 484 8.98 8.54 -26.01
CA TRP A 484 7.70 7.97 -25.64
C TRP A 484 6.69 8.13 -26.79
N PRO A 485 5.94 7.08 -27.19
CA PRO A 485 4.97 7.18 -28.26
C PRO A 485 3.69 7.86 -27.79
N VAL A 486 3.67 9.20 -27.79
CA VAL A 486 2.52 10.00 -27.31
C VAL A 486 1.23 9.69 -28.08
N ALA A 487 1.32 9.44 -29.39
CA ALA A 487 0.15 9.15 -30.23
C ALA A 487 -0.52 7.81 -29.87
N ASP A 488 0.27 6.81 -29.47
CA ASP A 488 -0.23 5.54 -28.94
C ASP A 488 0.68 5.04 -27.81
N PRO A 489 0.38 5.40 -26.55
CA PRO A 489 1.19 4.97 -25.40
C PRO A 489 1.31 3.45 -25.28
N THR A 490 0.33 2.71 -25.81
CA THR A 490 0.29 1.24 -25.74
C THR A 490 1.28 0.55 -26.69
N ASP A 491 1.89 1.31 -27.59
CA ASP A 491 2.98 0.87 -28.47
C ASP A 491 4.38 1.11 -27.87
N ALA A 492 4.47 1.62 -26.63
CA ALA A 492 5.74 1.83 -25.96
C ALA A 492 6.59 0.54 -25.87
N PRO A 493 7.87 0.58 -26.28
CA PRO A 493 8.80 -0.54 -26.13
C PRO A 493 8.93 -0.95 -24.66
N PRO A 494 9.25 -2.23 -24.36
CA PRO A 494 9.62 -2.63 -23.01
C PRO A 494 10.80 -1.80 -22.50
N GLY A 495 10.65 -1.18 -21.34
CA GLY A 495 11.71 -0.36 -20.74
C GLY A 495 11.29 0.36 -19.47
N LEU A 496 12.27 0.93 -18.79
CA LEU A 496 12.07 1.92 -17.72
C LEU A 496 12.07 3.31 -18.37
N TRP A 497 10.88 3.83 -18.60
CA TRP A 497 10.66 5.14 -19.18
C TRP A 497 10.52 6.17 -18.05
N GLU A 498 11.62 6.43 -17.35
CA GLU A 498 11.61 7.40 -16.26
C GLU A 498 11.21 8.79 -16.79
N PRO A 499 10.38 9.55 -16.05
CA PRO A 499 9.99 10.89 -16.43
C PRO A 499 11.22 11.79 -16.63
N VAL A 500 11.12 12.65 -17.63
CA VAL A 500 12.10 13.72 -17.83
C VAL A 500 11.93 14.70 -16.68
N SER A 501 13.03 15.01 -16.00
CA SER A 501 13.01 16.09 -15.03
C SER A 501 13.01 17.41 -15.81
N PRO A 502 11.98 18.25 -15.65
CA PRO A 502 11.93 19.49 -16.38
C PRO A 502 13.14 20.40 -16.05
N GLY A 503 13.61 21.17 -17.03
CA GLY A 503 14.85 21.93 -16.89
C GLY A 503 14.72 23.11 -15.92
N PRO A 504 15.82 23.56 -15.27
CA PRO A 504 15.83 24.77 -14.46
C PRO A 504 15.79 26.06 -15.32
N ASP A 505 15.92 25.95 -16.64
CA ASP A 505 16.01 27.07 -17.61
C ASP A 505 14.65 27.72 -17.89
N GLN A 506 13.82 27.92 -16.86
CA GLN A 506 12.75 28.89 -16.98
C GLN A 506 13.30 30.25 -16.56
N ASP A 507 13.29 31.23 -17.48
CA ASP A 507 13.60 32.65 -17.22
C ASP A 507 12.47 33.29 -16.38
N VAL A 508 12.19 32.71 -15.22
CA VAL A 508 11.23 33.22 -14.25
C VAL A 508 11.99 34.17 -13.34
N PRO A 509 11.53 35.42 -13.14
CA PRO A 509 12.25 36.41 -12.34
C PRO A 509 12.15 36.15 -10.82
N LEU A 510 12.28 34.91 -10.35
CA LEU A 510 12.28 34.53 -8.95
C LEU A 510 13.69 34.63 -8.34
N PRO A 511 13.81 34.79 -7.00
CA PRO A 511 15.10 34.61 -6.32
C PRO A 511 15.70 33.24 -6.66
N PRO A 512 17.03 33.12 -6.83
CA PRO A 512 17.66 31.85 -7.24
C PRO A 512 17.28 30.64 -6.39
N VAL A 513 17.05 30.84 -5.09
CA VAL A 513 16.63 29.77 -4.18
C VAL A 513 15.22 29.26 -4.44
N ALA A 514 14.29 30.13 -4.89
CA ALA A 514 12.93 29.75 -5.24
C ALA A 514 12.87 29.11 -6.64
N ALA A 515 13.62 29.67 -7.61
CA ALA A 515 13.75 29.08 -8.93
C ALA A 515 14.33 27.65 -8.89
N ALA A 516 15.29 27.40 -7.99
CA ALA A 516 15.92 26.09 -7.83
C ALA A 516 14.96 24.96 -7.43
N VAL A 517 13.80 25.27 -6.81
CA VAL A 517 12.79 24.25 -6.46
C VAL A 517 12.16 23.61 -7.70
N CYS A 518 12.20 24.32 -8.83
CA CYS A 518 11.76 23.86 -10.15
C CYS A 518 12.91 23.25 -10.98
N GLY A 519 14.03 22.85 -10.36
CA GLY A 519 15.23 22.38 -11.05
C GLY A 519 15.47 20.87 -11.01
N THR A 520 16.43 20.37 -11.78
CA THR A 520 16.76 18.94 -11.85
C THR A 520 17.61 18.46 -10.65
N TYR A 521 17.25 17.31 -10.09
CA TYR A 521 17.91 16.65 -8.97
C TYR A 521 18.82 15.53 -9.48
N GLU A 522 19.83 15.85 -10.29
CA GLU A 522 20.73 14.82 -10.82
C GLU A 522 21.63 14.24 -9.71
N ARG A 523 21.56 12.92 -9.52
CA ARG A 523 22.47 12.12 -8.65
C ARG A 523 23.97 12.30 -8.99
N GLY A 524 24.33 12.93 -10.11
CA GLY A 524 25.67 12.82 -10.72
C GLY A 524 26.58 14.05 -10.69
N ARG A 525 26.12 15.26 -10.29
CA ARG A 525 26.93 16.51 -10.39
C ARG A 525 27.44 17.09 -9.07
N SER A 526 27.27 16.40 -7.94
CA SER A 526 27.97 16.79 -6.71
C SER A 526 29.29 16.02 -6.61
N PRO A 527 30.46 16.68 -6.45
CA PRO A 527 31.77 16.03 -6.31
C PRO A 527 31.91 15.07 -5.10
N GLY A 528 30.87 14.90 -4.29
CA GLY A 528 30.86 14.12 -3.04
C GLY A 528 29.82 12.99 -2.96
N GLY A 529 29.22 12.57 -4.07
CA GLY A 529 28.19 11.51 -4.05
C GLY A 529 26.77 12.09 -4.01
N GLY A 530 25.87 11.43 -4.74
CA GLY A 530 24.59 11.98 -5.17
C GLY A 530 23.63 12.39 -4.08
N TYR A 531 22.79 13.38 -4.40
CA TYR A 531 21.58 13.70 -3.67
C TYR A 531 20.78 12.42 -3.43
N SER A 532 20.74 12.01 -2.17
CA SER A 532 19.93 10.90 -1.70
C SER A 532 18.73 11.50 -1.01
N LEU A 533 17.67 11.76 -1.77
CA LEU A 533 16.33 12.05 -1.24
C LEU A 533 15.71 10.82 -0.51
N TYR A 534 16.48 9.74 -0.29
CA TYR A 534 16.04 8.56 0.47
C TYR A 534 15.63 8.88 1.92
N ASP A 535 15.99 10.06 2.44
CA ASP A 535 15.61 10.54 3.79
C ASP A 535 14.72 11.79 3.74
N ALA A 536 13.87 11.98 2.72
CA ALA A 536 13.13 13.23 2.47
C ALA A 536 12.07 13.56 3.54
N TYR A 537 12.55 13.99 4.71
CA TYR A 537 11.82 14.63 5.80
C TYR A 537 10.99 15.83 5.32
N ALA A 538 11.38 16.45 4.18
CA ALA A 538 10.69 17.58 3.55
C ALA A 538 9.66 17.19 2.46
N ALA A 539 9.42 15.90 2.19
CA ALA A 539 8.56 15.48 1.07
C ALA A 539 7.12 16.07 1.12
N PRO A 540 6.42 16.08 2.28
CA PRO A 540 5.11 16.73 2.36
C PRO A 540 5.16 18.22 2.08
N TYR A 541 6.24 18.87 2.52
CA TYR A 541 6.43 20.30 2.38
C TYR A 541 6.68 20.71 0.92
N TRP A 542 7.40 19.90 0.15
CA TRP A 542 7.67 20.17 -1.26
C TRP A 542 6.39 20.26 -2.09
N VAL A 543 5.44 19.34 -1.88
CA VAL A 543 4.12 19.40 -2.55
C VAL A 543 3.41 20.71 -2.22
N ALA A 544 3.49 21.17 -0.98
CA ALA A 544 2.91 22.44 -0.57
C ALA A 544 3.69 23.69 -1.00
N GLN A 545 4.96 23.56 -1.41
CA GLN A 545 5.72 24.65 -2.01
C GLN A 545 5.28 24.89 -3.46
N LEU A 546 4.84 23.84 -4.16
CA LEU A 546 4.40 23.84 -5.54
C LEU A 546 3.00 23.17 -5.69
N PRO A 547 1.95 23.73 -5.06
CA PRO A 547 0.65 23.08 -4.93
C PRO A 547 -0.08 22.90 -6.26
N HIS A 548 0.40 23.54 -7.34
CA HIS A 548 -0.18 23.48 -8.68
C HIS A 548 0.69 22.70 -9.68
N HIS A 549 1.87 22.20 -9.28
CA HIS A 549 2.86 21.57 -10.19
C HIS A 549 3.17 20.14 -9.76
N ARG A 550 2.14 19.37 -9.42
CA ARG A 550 2.27 18.00 -8.89
C ARG A 550 2.97 17.05 -9.85
N ASP A 551 2.78 17.20 -11.16
CA ASP A 551 3.44 16.33 -12.14
C ASP A 551 4.94 16.59 -12.18
N GLU A 552 5.34 17.86 -12.17
CA GLU A 552 6.73 18.26 -12.12
C GLU A 552 7.39 17.82 -10.80
N VAL A 553 6.71 18.00 -9.66
CA VAL A 553 7.18 17.47 -8.36
C VAL A 553 7.37 15.95 -8.41
N ALA A 554 6.44 15.21 -9.03
CA ALA A 554 6.59 13.76 -9.25
C ALA A 554 7.78 13.41 -10.15
N ALA A 555 8.04 14.21 -11.18
CA ALA A 555 9.16 14.04 -12.12
C ALA A 555 10.52 14.35 -11.48
N TYR A 556 10.55 15.32 -10.56
CA TYR A 556 11.73 15.69 -9.81
C TYR A 556 12.07 14.69 -8.70
N ALA A 557 11.05 14.24 -7.95
CA ALA A 557 11.24 13.33 -6.82
C ALA A 557 11.60 11.90 -7.24
N LYS A 558 11.20 11.47 -8.45
CA LYS A 558 11.54 10.15 -9.04
C LYS A 558 11.35 8.99 -8.05
N SER A 559 12.42 8.30 -7.66
CA SER A 559 12.35 7.13 -6.77
C SER A 559 11.91 7.47 -5.34
N CYS A 560 11.84 8.75 -4.97
CA CYS A 560 11.59 9.21 -3.60
C CYS A 560 10.12 9.49 -3.31
N VAL A 561 9.23 9.31 -4.28
CA VAL A 561 7.77 9.37 -4.07
C VAL A 561 7.31 8.13 -3.32
N ASP A 562 7.23 8.18 -2.00
CA ASP A 562 6.61 7.12 -1.20
C ASP A 562 5.07 7.21 -1.20
N GLY A 563 4.40 6.33 -0.47
CA GLY A 563 2.94 6.31 -0.39
C GLY A 563 2.32 7.60 0.17
N ARG A 564 2.98 8.22 1.17
CA ARG A 564 2.52 9.47 1.79
C ARG A 564 2.64 10.63 0.78
N MET A 565 3.76 10.73 0.08
CA MET A 565 3.96 11.75 -0.95
C MET A 565 3.03 11.54 -2.14
N LEU A 566 2.79 10.29 -2.56
CA LEU A 566 1.86 9.98 -3.65
C LEU A 566 0.43 10.42 -3.33
N ALA A 567 -0.04 10.22 -2.09
CA ALA A 567 -1.35 10.69 -1.65
C ALA A 567 -1.45 12.23 -1.73
N LEU A 568 -0.43 12.96 -1.26
CA LEU A 568 -0.38 14.41 -1.34
C LEU A 568 -0.34 14.91 -2.79
N LEU A 569 0.40 14.23 -3.67
CA LEU A 569 0.45 14.54 -5.10
C LEU A 569 -0.92 14.33 -5.77
N ALA A 570 -1.64 13.27 -5.43
CA ALA A 570 -2.98 13.01 -5.96
C ALA A 570 -3.99 14.09 -5.53
N GLU A 571 -3.88 14.60 -4.30
CA GLU A 571 -4.74 15.69 -3.79
C GLU A 571 -4.33 17.09 -4.29
N ALA A 572 -3.06 17.29 -4.65
CA ALA A 572 -2.55 18.57 -5.12
C ALA A 572 -3.18 18.99 -6.47
N GLY A 573 -3.13 20.30 -6.74
CA GLY A 573 -3.61 20.88 -7.99
C GLY A 573 -2.64 20.69 -9.15
N GLY A 574 -3.10 21.08 -10.34
CA GLY A 574 -2.31 21.01 -11.56
C GLY A 574 -2.62 19.83 -12.48
N PRO A 575 -1.91 19.71 -13.61
CA PRO A 575 -2.05 18.58 -14.51
C PRO A 575 -1.64 17.27 -13.81
N ALA A 576 -2.35 16.19 -14.09
CA ALA A 576 -1.90 14.83 -13.81
C ALA A 576 -1.23 14.30 -15.09
N GLY A 577 0.05 14.62 -15.27
CA GLY A 577 0.80 14.33 -16.49
C GLY A 577 1.49 12.97 -16.48
N TYR A 578 2.58 12.88 -17.26
CA TYR A 578 3.33 11.64 -17.45
C TYR A 578 3.93 11.11 -16.14
N ALA A 579 4.52 11.99 -15.34
CA ALA A 579 5.25 11.61 -14.14
C ALA A 579 4.33 11.09 -13.03
N LEU A 580 3.18 11.73 -12.81
CA LEU A 580 2.24 11.26 -11.80
C LEU A 580 1.67 9.88 -12.15
N HIS A 581 1.27 9.68 -13.41
CA HIS A 581 0.84 8.36 -13.91
C HIS A 581 1.96 7.33 -13.81
N TRP A 582 3.20 7.73 -14.09
CA TRP A 582 4.37 6.85 -13.97
C TRP A 582 4.58 6.39 -12.52
N GLN A 583 4.41 7.29 -11.54
CA GLN A 583 4.50 6.92 -10.12
C GLN A 583 3.40 5.93 -9.73
N ILE A 584 2.16 6.14 -10.18
CA ILE A 584 1.07 5.18 -9.97
C ILE A 584 1.41 3.82 -10.61
N ALA A 585 1.88 3.79 -11.85
CA ALA A 585 2.27 2.56 -12.56
C ALA A 585 3.36 1.78 -11.82
N CYS A 586 4.38 2.48 -11.30
CA CYS A 586 5.46 1.87 -10.51
C CYS A 586 4.92 1.30 -9.19
N ARG A 587 4.11 2.07 -8.46
CA ARG A 587 3.60 1.70 -7.13
C ARG A 587 2.54 0.60 -7.17
N LEU A 588 1.76 0.46 -8.25
CA LEU A 588 0.87 -0.71 -8.44
C LEU A 588 1.63 -2.06 -8.35
N GLY A 589 2.94 -2.08 -8.64
CA GLY A 589 3.80 -3.25 -8.51
C GLY A 589 4.52 -3.40 -7.16
N GLU A 590 4.47 -2.39 -6.28
CA GLU A 590 5.33 -2.27 -5.08
C GLU A 590 4.53 -1.99 -3.81
N ASP A 591 3.68 -0.97 -3.83
CA ASP A 591 2.83 -0.50 -2.73
C ASP A 591 1.39 -0.33 -3.24
N ARG A 592 0.60 -1.39 -3.06
CA ARG A 592 -0.75 -1.52 -3.63
C ARG A 592 -1.69 -0.44 -3.12
N ASP A 593 -1.70 -0.19 -1.83
CA ASP A 593 -2.78 0.57 -1.18
C ASP A 593 -2.66 2.06 -1.57
N SER A 594 -1.45 2.64 -1.45
CA SER A 594 -1.18 4.02 -1.88
C SER A 594 -1.42 4.24 -3.38
N ALA A 595 -1.11 3.25 -4.23
CA ALA A 595 -1.33 3.36 -5.67
C ALA A 595 -2.82 3.32 -6.04
N VAL A 596 -3.61 2.49 -5.35
CA VAL A 596 -5.07 2.41 -5.54
C VAL A 596 -5.72 3.71 -5.10
N ASP A 597 -5.35 4.26 -3.94
CA ASP A 597 -5.90 5.52 -3.44
C ASP A 597 -5.62 6.67 -4.43
N ALA A 598 -4.39 6.81 -4.91
CA ALA A 598 -4.02 7.84 -5.88
C ALA A 598 -4.74 7.67 -7.23
N LEU A 599 -4.87 6.44 -7.73
CA LEU A 599 -5.61 6.13 -8.95
C LEU A 599 -7.09 6.54 -8.81
N LEU A 600 -7.72 6.21 -7.68
CA LEU A 600 -9.12 6.52 -7.42
C LEU A 600 -9.35 8.02 -7.22
N VAL A 601 -8.43 8.74 -6.58
CA VAL A 601 -8.48 10.21 -6.47
C VAL A 601 -8.38 10.87 -7.83
N LEU A 602 -7.44 10.45 -8.70
CA LEU A 602 -7.34 11.00 -10.06
C LEU A 602 -8.57 10.66 -10.92
N ALA A 603 -9.14 9.46 -10.77
CA ALA A 603 -10.37 9.07 -11.45
C ALA A 603 -11.53 9.96 -11.02
N ALA A 604 -11.70 10.19 -9.71
CA ALA A 604 -12.74 11.05 -9.17
C ALA A 604 -12.55 12.52 -9.60
N GLN A 605 -11.31 12.97 -9.83
CA GLN A 605 -11.01 14.30 -10.38
C GLN A 605 -11.24 14.40 -11.90
N GLY A 606 -11.49 13.28 -12.59
CA GLY A 606 -11.57 13.24 -14.05
C GLY A 606 -10.22 13.45 -14.74
N GLN A 607 -9.12 13.16 -14.05
CA GLN A 607 -7.74 13.45 -14.49
C GLN A 607 -6.90 12.17 -14.68
N LEU A 608 -7.51 10.98 -14.55
CA LEU A 608 -6.86 9.71 -14.85
C LEU A 608 -6.86 9.45 -16.37
N ASP A 609 -5.68 9.36 -16.98
CA ASP A 609 -5.48 8.90 -18.35
C ASP A 609 -5.22 7.39 -18.37
N GLY A 610 -6.28 6.62 -18.64
CA GLY A 610 -6.22 5.16 -18.71
C GLY A 610 -5.31 4.62 -19.82
N ARG A 611 -5.17 5.34 -20.94
CA ARG A 611 -4.31 4.92 -22.07
C ARG A 611 -2.84 5.14 -21.74
N LEU A 612 -2.51 6.28 -21.16
CA LEU A 612 -1.16 6.57 -20.67
C LEU A 612 -0.73 5.56 -19.61
N LEU A 613 -1.58 5.32 -18.61
CA LEU A 613 -1.30 4.35 -17.54
C LEU A 613 -1.12 2.93 -18.10
N ALA A 614 -1.98 2.50 -19.04
CA ALA A 614 -1.85 1.23 -19.74
C ALA A 614 -0.51 1.10 -20.48
N GLY A 615 -0.11 2.15 -21.19
CA GLY A 615 1.19 2.30 -21.86
C GLY A 615 2.36 2.01 -20.93
N GLN A 616 2.38 2.71 -19.80
CA GLN A 616 3.44 2.59 -18.79
C GLN A 616 3.45 1.21 -18.13
N LEU A 617 2.27 0.66 -17.80
CA LEU A 617 2.14 -0.67 -17.22
C LEU A 617 2.65 -1.77 -18.17
N GLN A 618 2.33 -1.75 -19.47
CA GLN A 618 2.85 -2.79 -20.36
C GLN A 618 4.36 -2.69 -20.51
N ALA A 619 4.90 -1.47 -20.62
CA ALA A 619 6.35 -1.26 -20.76
C ALA A 619 7.10 -1.84 -19.54
N LEU A 620 6.61 -1.56 -18.33
CA LEU A 620 7.14 -2.08 -17.06
C LEU A 620 7.01 -3.60 -16.93
N ILE A 621 5.83 -4.15 -17.27
CA ILE A 621 5.56 -5.59 -17.20
C ILE A 621 6.46 -6.37 -18.17
N ARG A 622 6.54 -5.93 -19.43
CA ARG A 622 7.35 -6.61 -20.45
C ARG A 622 8.84 -6.50 -20.18
N ASN A 623 9.30 -5.43 -19.53
CA ASN A 623 10.67 -5.28 -19.05
C ASN A 623 10.95 -6.03 -17.73
N ARG A 624 9.94 -6.68 -17.12
CA ARG A 624 10.03 -7.38 -15.82
C ARG A 624 10.34 -6.48 -14.63
N SER A 625 10.15 -5.17 -14.78
CA SER A 625 10.30 -4.19 -13.69
C SER A 625 9.08 -4.18 -12.77
N SER A 626 7.90 -4.56 -13.27
CA SER A 626 6.68 -4.72 -12.46
C SER A 626 6.12 -6.14 -12.56
N SER A 627 5.56 -6.65 -11.46
CA SER A 627 4.97 -7.99 -11.38
C SER A 627 3.54 -7.96 -11.94
N PRO A 628 3.23 -8.71 -13.02
CA PRO A 628 1.87 -8.78 -13.58
C PRO A 628 0.82 -9.17 -12.54
N LYS A 629 1.18 -10.08 -11.63
CA LYS A 629 0.29 -10.53 -10.56
C LYS A 629 -0.06 -9.38 -9.60
N ARG A 630 0.92 -8.60 -9.16
CA ARG A 630 0.70 -7.49 -8.22
C ARG A 630 -0.16 -6.39 -8.86
N VAL A 631 0.11 -6.07 -10.12
CA VAL A 631 -0.71 -5.12 -10.89
C VAL A 631 -2.17 -5.59 -10.96
N VAL A 632 -2.42 -6.86 -11.30
CA VAL A 632 -3.79 -7.41 -11.31
C VAL A 632 -4.43 -7.36 -9.93
N ASP A 633 -3.69 -7.70 -8.87
CA ASP A 633 -4.20 -7.68 -7.50
C ASP A 633 -4.55 -6.25 -7.04
N ALA A 634 -3.78 -5.25 -7.47
CA ALA A 634 -4.05 -3.84 -7.23
C ALA A 634 -5.28 -3.32 -8.00
N LEU A 635 -5.37 -3.60 -9.30
CA LEU A 635 -6.54 -3.24 -10.10
C LEU A 635 -7.80 -3.95 -9.61
N ARG A 636 -7.70 -5.18 -9.11
CA ARG A 636 -8.82 -5.88 -8.47
C ARG A 636 -9.24 -5.20 -7.16
N ALA A 637 -8.29 -4.71 -6.36
CA ALA A 637 -8.60 -3.96 -5.15
C ALA A 637 -9.34 -2.65 -5.48
N ALA A 638 -8.89 -1.92 -6.51
CA ALA A 638 -9.60 -0.73 -7.01
C ALA A 638 -11.02 -1.07 -7.49
N ALA A 639 -11.19 -2.11 -8.31
CA ALA A 639 -12.51 -2.55 -8.77
C ALA A 639 -13.43 -2.96 -7.60
N GLY A 640 -12.86 -3.58 -6.56
CA GLY A 640 -13.58 -3.96 -5.33
C GLY A 640 -14.15 -2.78 -4.52
N THR A 641 -13.73 -1.54 -4.80
CA THR A 641 -14.33 -0.32 -4.23
C THR A 641 -15.60 0.14 -4.97
N GLY A 642 -15.91 -0.48 -6.12
CA GLY A 642 -16.99 -0.09 -7.03
C GLY A 642 -16.52 0.70 -8.26
N ALA A 643 -15.21 0.95 -8.40
CA ALA A 643 -14.59 1.67 -9.52
C ALA A 643 -14.44 0.79 -10.80
N TYR A 644 -15.49 0.07 -11.17
CA TYR A 644 -15.44 -0.90 -12.28
C TYR A 644 -15.21 -0.23 -13.64
N ALA A 645 -15.81 0.94 -13.90
CA ALA A 645 -15.63 1.65 -15.16
C ALA A 645 -14.23 2.26 -15.28
N THR A 646 -13.69 2.81 -14.19
CA THR A 646 -12.30 3.30 -14.11
C THR A 646 -11.32 2.17 -14.42
N VAL A 647 -11.44 1.02 -13.73
CA VAL A 647 -10.55 -0.13 -13.97
C VAL A 647 -10.74 -0.69 -15.37
N TRP A 648 -11.97 -0.73 -15.88
CA TRP A 648 -12.24 -1.10 -17.27
C TRP A 648 -11.48 -0.20 -18.26
N SER A 649 -11.50 1.13 -18.09
CA SER A 649 -10.83 2.05 -19.03
C SER A 649 -9.31 1.78 -19.14
N VAL A 650 -8.66 1.42 -18.03
CA VAL A 650 -7.24 1.02 -18.00
C VAL A 650 -7.04 -0.34 -18.68
N LEU A 651 -7.92 -1.31 -18.40
CA LEU A 651 -7.81 -2.67 -18.95
C LEU A 651 -8.10 -2.70 -20.46
N GLU A 652 -9.11 -1.96 -20.92
CA GLU A 652 -9.46 -1.82 -22.33
C GLU A 652 -8.26 -1.34 -23.14
N ALA A 653 -7.54 -0.33 -22.62
CA ALA A 653 -6.32 0.17 -23.25
C ALA A 653 -5.14 -0.81 -23.13
N ALA A 654 -4.99 -1.49 -21.99
CA ALA A 654 -3.82 -2.37 -21.75
C ALA A 654 -3.92 -3.72 -22.48
N LEU A 655 -5.12 -4.28 -22.62
CA LEU A 655 -5.34 -5.65 -23.13
C LEU A 655 -4.72 -5.89 -24.53
N PRO A 656 -4.90 -5.01 -25.53
CA PRO A 656 -4.22 -5.14 -26.82
C PRO A 656 -2.72 -5.38 -26.66
N ALA A 657 -2.04 -4.51 -25.92
CA ALA A 657 -0.59 -4.56 -25.74
C ALA A 657 -0.13 -5.74 -24.87
N LEU A 658 -0.94 -6.21 -23.91
CA LEU A 658 -0.64 -7.37 -23.06
C LEU A 658 -0.84 -8.72 -23.79
N LEU A 659 -1.72 -8.76 -24.80
CA LEU A 659 -2.02 -9.97 -25.58
C LEU A 659 -1.21 -10.07 -26.88
N ARG A 660 -0.71 -8.94 -27.40
CA ARG A 660 0.04 -8.86 -28.67
C ARG A 660 1.23 -9.82 -28.69
N GLY A 661 1.33 -10.60 -29.77
CA GLY A 661 2.36 -11.63 -29.94
C GLY A 661 2.20 -12.77 -28.93
N THR A 662 3.21 -12.96 -28.09
CA THR A 662 3.14 -13.88 -26.94
C THR A 662 2.48 -13.15 -25.76
N PRO A 663 1.31 -13.61 -25.28
CA PRO A 663 0.65 -12.99 -24.13
C PRO A 663 1.55 -12.98 -22.90
N VAL A 664 1.46 -11.90 -22.11
CA VAL A 664 2.22 -11.78 -20.87
C VAL A 664 1.86 -12.91 -19.88
N ARG A 665 2.80 -13.20 -18.96
CA ARG A 665 2.49 -14.06 -17.81
C ARG A 665 1.33 -13.46 -17.02
N GLU A 666 0.38 -14.28 -16.59
CA GLU A 666 -0.89 -13.86 -15.96
C GLU A 666 -1.90 -13.14 -16.88
N ALA A 667 -1.75 -13.18 -18.22
CA ALA A 667 -2.76 -12.62 -19.15
C ALA A 667 -4.19 -13.12 -18.88
N GLY A 668 -4.34 -14.38 -18.44
CA GLY A 668 -5.64 -14.93 -18.05
C GLY A 668 -6.27 -14.27 -16.81
N ALA A 669 -5.46 -13.69 -15.91
CA ALA A 669 -5.95 -12.98 -14.74
C ALA A 669 -6.39 -11.55 -15.08
N PHE A 670 -5.68 -10.86 -15.98
CA PHE A 670 -6.12 -9.58 -16.56
C PHE A 670 -7.45 -9.75 -17.30
N LEU A 671 -7.57 -10.77 -18.16
CA LEU A 671 -8.82 -11.07 -18.86
C LEU A 671 -9.97 -11.40 -17.91
N ALA A 672 -9.71 -12.13 -16.82
CA ALA A 672 -10.74 -12.43 -15.83
C ALA A 672 -11.27 -11.16 -15.15
N LEU A 673 -10.37 -10.25 -14.76
CA LEU A 673 -10.76 -8.96 -14.17
C LEU A 673 -11.50 -8.08 -15.20
N ALA A 674 -11.06 -8.10 -16.46
CA ALA A 674 -11.69 -7.37 -17.55
C ALA A 674 -13.13 -7.85 -17.81
N VAL A 675 -13.38 -9.17 -17.77
CA VAL A 675 -14.73 -9.74 -17.85
C VAL A 675 -15.61 -9.20 -16.73
N GLU A 676 -15.11 -9.18 -15.49
CA GLU A 676 -15.85 -8.68 -14.34
C GLU A 676 -16.20 -7.19 -14.48
N CYS A 677 -15.21 -6.35 -14.83
CA CYS A 677 -15.42 -4.91 -14.97
C CYS A 677 -16.36 -4.60 -16.14
N ALA A 678 -16.11 -5.16 -17.33
CA ALA A 678 -16.95 -4.97 -18.52
C ALA A 678 -18.41 -5.37 -18.29
N SER A 679 -18.63 -6.48 -17.57
CA SER A 679 -19.99 -6.95 -17.27
C SER A 679 -20.77 -5.99 -16.38
N ARG A 680 -20.10 -5.33 -15.43
CA ARG A 680 -20.75 -4.42 -14.45
C ARG A 680 -20.93 -3.00 -14.99
N CYS A 681 -20.00 -2.51 -15.81
CA CYS A 681 -20.13 -1.22 -16.48
C CYS A 681 -20.85 -1.29 -17.83
N ALA A 682 -21.34 -2.47 -18.24
CA ALA A 682 -21.99 -2.72 -19.52
C ALA A 682 -21.16 -2.26 -20.73
N ALA A 683 -19.83 -2.44 -20.68
CA ALA A 683 -18.94 -2.04 -21.76
C ALA A 683 -19.24 -2.78 -23.06
N GLU A 684 -19.03 -2.07 -24.18
CA GLU A 684 -19.24 -2.59 -25.53
C GLU A 684 -18.04 -2.24 -26.42
N GLY A 685 -17.88 -3.00 -27.49
CA GLY A 685 -16.86 -2.74 -28.50
C GLY A 685 -15.85 -3.88 -28.61
N PRO A 686 -15.59 -4.39 -29.83
CA PRO A 686 -14.68 -5.51 -30.01
C PRO A 686 -13.22 -5.07 -29.79
N ILE A 687 -12.46 -5.88 -29.05
CA ILE A 687 -11.01 -5.76 -28.93
C ILE A 687 -10.36 -6.80 -29.84
N PRO A 688 -9.70 -6.43 -30.96
CA PRO A 688 -9.18 -7.37 -31.96
C PRO A 688 -8.28 -8.46 -31.38
N GLU A 689 -7.34 -8.11 -30.50
CA GLU A 689 -6.44 -9.07 -29.87
C GLU A 689 -7.16 -10.07 -28.97
N VAL A 690 -8.27 -9.67 -28.34
CA VAL A 690 -9.12 -10.58 -27.56
C VAL A 690 -9.81 -11.58 -28.48
N GLU A 691 -10.32 -11.14 -29.64
CA GLU A 691 -10.93 -12.04 -30.62
C GLU A 691 -9.93 -13.08 -31.15
N VAL A 692 -8.71 -12.64 -31.47
CA VAL A 692 -7.62 -13.53 -31.92
C VAL A 692 -7.28 -14.58 -30.86
N VAL A 693 -7.22 -14.20 -29.58
CA VAL A 693 -6.97 -15.16 -28.49
C VAL A 693 -8.16 -16.09 -28.26
N ALA A 694 -9.39 -15.57 -28.35
CA ALA A 694 -10.62 -16.33 -28.20
C ALA A 694 -10.80 -17.40 -29.29
N ALA A 695 -10.32 -17.14 -30.51
CA ALA A 695 -10.37 -18.04 -31.66
C ALA A 695 -9.39 -19.23 -31.56
N ARG A 696 -8.42 -19.20 -30.65
CA ARG A 696 -7.45 -20.30 -30.47
C ARG A 696 -8.15 -21.58 -30.00
N THR A 697 -7.68 -22.75 -30.44
CA THR A 697 -8.27 -24.07 -30.11
C THR A 697 -7.93 -24.59 -28.71
N GLY A 698 -7.09 -23.88 -27.94
CA GLY A 698 -6.64 -24.30 -26.62
C GLY A 698 -7.71 -24.19 -25.51
N SER A 699 -7.50 -24.92 -24.41
CA SER A 699 -8.36 -24.92 -23.21
C SER A 699 -7.76 -24.15 -22.01
N SER A 700 -6.73 -23.32 -22.27
CA SER A 700 -6.08 -22.54 -21.22
C SER A 700 -7.04 -21.52 -20.61
N GLN A 701 -6.78 -21.13 -19.36
CA GLN A 701 -7.58 -20.11 -18.66
C GLN A 701 -7.61 -18.78 -19.43
N THR A 702 -6.50 -18.40 -20.07
CA THR A 702 -6.43 -17.22 -20.96
C THR A 702 -7.43 -17.32 -22.11
N VAL A 703 -7.50 -18.46 -22.81
CA VAL A 703 -8.43 -18.62 -23.95
C VAL A 703 -9.88 -18.63 -23.46
N LYS A 704 -10.17 -19.26 -22.31
CA LYS A 704 -11.50 -19.27 -21.70
C LYS A 704 -11.98 -17.86 -21.35
N HIS A 705 -11.17 -17.08 -20.63
CA HIS A 705 -11.55 -15.71 -20.27
C HIS A 705 -11.59 -14.78 -21.49
N ALA A 706 -10.77 -14.98 -22.52
CA ALA A 706 -10.88 -14.22 -23.77
C ALA A 706 -12.22 -14.45 -24.49
N ARG A 707 -12.71 -15.69 -24.52
CA ARG A 707 -14.05 -16.00 -25.07
C ARG A 707 -15.14 -15.34 -24.24
N LEU A 708 -15.07 -15.45 -22.92
CA LEU A 708 -16.02 -14.78 -22.03
C LEU A 708 -16.03 -13.28 -22.24
N LEU A 709 -14.86 -12.63 -22.34
CA LEU A 709 -14.78 -11.19 -22.56
C LEU A 709 -15.37 -10.79 -23.91
N ARG A 710 -15.03 -11.51 -24.98
CA ARG A 710 -15.62 -11.28 -26.32
C ARG A 710 -17.14 -11.37 -26.29
N ASP A 711 -17.68 -12.34 -25.54
CA ASP A 711 -19.13 -12.55 -25.46
C ASP A 711 -19.81 -11.46 -24.60
N VAL A 712 -19.10 -10.86 -23.63
CA VAL A 712 -19.57 -9.72 -22.82
C VAL A 712 -19.58 -8.40 -23.60
N LEU A 713 -18.61 -8.19 -24.50
CA LEU A 713 -18.46 -6.95 -25.29
C LEU A 713 -19.39 -6.87 -26.52
N ARG A 714 -20.28 -7.86 -26.68
CA ARG A 714 -21.29 -7.96 -27.73
C ARG A 714 -22.67 -7.76 -27.14
#